data_AF-A0A847JUE2-F1
#
_entry.id   AF-A0A847JUE2-F1
#
_cell.length_a   1.000
_cell.length_b   1.000
_cell.length_c   1.000
_cell.angle_alpha   90.00
_cell.angle_beta   90.00
_cell.angle_gamma   90.00
#
_symmetry.space_group_name_H-M   'P 1'
#
loop_
_entity.id
_entity.type
_entity.pdbx_description
1 polymer ?
#
loop_
_entity_poly.entity_id
_entity_poly.type
_entity_poly.pdbx_seq_one_letter_code
_entity_poly.pdbx_strand_id
1 'polypeptide(L)'
;MSTALGCSPSGAAEVIVRLKSPIESSPAAIRVMVPPDMRFGVGAASRVQSLTITSPGAEPATAVLVFDPATQHQETERGATLFVVAGSLPAGEARAVTNAEFQASELTSVLSAANRSAALRFSPRANGGLPTAIAFPESGKLCETFAWNDRVHEPSRGGWLLRNDRNPMITVLWKSPELTVIRSAASYCNDAGSPAPGNVRAVYDWYVPRHSDTIFVQAFIAQDQPQSWSELHHLELNFPDESFGGWAAGNPVRSGNFVAERKGWDASHWGCILQGNDAIGIIGQPVRFYDGRGEYGTYIHGAWSAWTSLRRLTSAWMWIGSMPDAAARVQAAAEVRRAARAAITTPQRSSRIARLRAPTNTARAQWLATVAERAEEAGDVALAEALLNAAESPATPLPRGWEIAKAGDLWMAVRQGSEGMSLASLYDSARRTELAAADQPPLFHVRLAKTADGETVEVESGSGWGSAEAKATSNALTLVWAQHKDPRLSGLRITATAQLDQRRSALRWKLNCHPGDGPYGVRSVMFPQIAVEPMAADARALYPVGPGEEASLDRTPSINRTSLYPNGWCTIPLMAVYSPTKRAGLYVACHDPLASAKQVIQRREGADHPVVLSFDVPAPDMDRSGVPFAWPGVTVWQALRGDWFDAARIYREWASAEAAWWPKDADAGRKDTPVWMRELCAWAQTGGAPAECVEAVKQMQRTLGVPIGFHWYNWHQIPFDNDYPHYFPTKPGVAEAVADLQAHQVHVMPYINGRLWDTRD
;
A
#
# COMPACT_ATOMS: atom_id res chain seq x y z
N MET A 1 -38.47 -27.01 -31.15
CA MET A 1 -38.60 -25.87 -32.08
C MET A 1 -37.54 -24.86 -31.70
N SER A 2 -36.57 -24.69 -32.59
CA SER A 2 -35.44 -23.77 -32.47
C SER A 2 -35.95 -22.34 -32.67
N THR A 3 -35.74 -21.46 -31.68
CA THR A 3 -35.86 -20.01 -31.85
C THR A 3 -34.48 -19.41 -31.93
N ALA A 4 -34.16 -18.93 -33.13
CA ALA A 4 -32.93 -18.29 -33.53
C ALA A 4 -32.66 -17.01 -32.73
N LEU A 5 -31.45 -16.90 -32.19
CA LEU A 5 -30.84 -15.63 -31.82
C LEU A 5 -30.47 -14.90 -33.11
N GLY A 6 -31.06 -13.72 -33.33
CA GLY A 6 -30.78 -12.89 -34.50
C GLY A 6 -29.34 -12.41 -34.50
N CYS A 7 -28.51 -12.95 -35.40
CA CYS A 7 -27.21 -12.39 -35.74
C CYS A 7 -27.38 -11.11 -36.57
N SER A 8 -26.72 -10.03 -36.15
CA SER A 8 -26.43 -8.88 -37.00
C SER A 8 -25.42 -9.27 -38.10
N PRO A 9 -25.47 -8.71 -39.33
CA PRO A 9 -24.64 -9.15 -40.47
C PRO A 9 -23.14 -8.83 -40.41
N SER A 10 -22.65 -8.18 -39.33
CA SER A 10 -21.22 -7.91 -39.13
C SER A 10 -20.79 -8.52 -37.79
N GLY A 11 -20.20 -9.71 -37.79
CA GLY A 11 -19.85 -10.47 -36.59
C GLY A 11 -18.73 -9.90 -35.71
N ALA A 12 -18.64 -8.58 -35.52
CA ALA A 12 -17.64 -7.94 -34.68
C ALA A 12 -18.05 -7.97 -33.19
N ALA A 13 -17.14 -8.30 -32.28
CA ALA A 13 -17.35 -8.23 -30.82
C ALA A 13 -16.97 -6.83 -30.30
N GLU A 14 -17.88 -6.14 -29.63
CA GLU A 14 -17.61 -4.81 -29.04
C GLU A 14 -17.03 -4.99 -27.61
N VAL A 15 -15.93 -4.30 -27.29
CA VAL A 15 -15.27 -4.28 -25.98
C VAL A 15 -15.27 -2.85 -25.46
N ILE A 16 -15.54 -2.64 -24.17
CA ILE A 16 -15.49 -1.32 -23.53
C ILE A 16 -14.28 -1.27 -22.60
N VAL A 17 -13.54 -0.17 -22.69
CA VAL A 17 -12.50 0.22 -21.74
C VAL A 17 -13.05 1.32 -20.86
N ARG A 18 -13.15 1.07 -19.55
CA ARG A 18 -13.47 2.12 -18.57
C ARG A 18 -12.19 2.68 -17.98
N LEU A 19 -12.03 4.00 -18.03
CA LEU A 19 -10.95 4.72 -17.40
C LEU A 19 -11.52 5.54 -16.24
N LYS A 20 -10.93 5.39 -15.05
CA LYS A 20 -11.47 6.01 -13.83
C LYS A 20 -10.50 7.04 -13.26
N SER A 21 -10.68 8.31 -13.63
CA SER A 21 -9.98 9.44 -13.02
C SER A 21 -10.54 9.75 -11.62
N PRO A 22 -9.71 10.07 -10.61
CA PRO A 22 -10.15 10.57 -9.30
C PRO A 22 -10.84 11.94 -9.37
N ILE A 23 -10.67 12.69 -10.47
CA ILE A 23 -10.99 14.12 -10.56
C ILE A 23 -12.32 14.40 -11.30
N GLU A 24 -12.88 13.43 -12.02
CA GLU A 24 -14.15 13.62 -12.76
C GLU A 24 -15.25 12.64 -12.36
N SER A 25 -16.48 13.14 -12.29
CA SER A 25 -17.68 12.42 -11.84
C SER A 25 -18.28 11.46 -12.88
N SER A 26 -17.73 11.43 -14.11
CA SER A 26 -18.17 10.54 -15.18
C SER A 26 -17.00 9.71 -15.70
N PRO A 27 -17.06 8.37 -15.66
CA PRO A 27 -16.06 7.52 -16.31
C PRO A 27 -16.11 7.74 -17.82
N ALA A 28 -14.99 8.10 -18.44
CA ALA A 28 -14.86 8.03 -19.89
C ALA A 28 -14.84 6.55 -20.29
N ALA A 29 -15.85 6.12 -21.08
CA ALA A 29 -15.94 4.78 -21.61
C ALA A 29 -15.53 4.78 -23.08
N ILE A 30 -14.45 4.08 -23.43
CA ILE A 30 -13.98 3.94 -24.81
C ILE A 30 -14.56 2.64 -25.39
N ARG A 31 -15.31 2.72 -26.49
CA ARG A 31 -15.83 1.55 -27.22
C ARG A 31 -14.82 1.10 -28.28
N VAL A 32 -14.55 -0.20 -28.35
CA VAL A 32 -13.61 -0.84 -29.27
C VAL A 32 -14.35 -1.93 -30.05
N MET A 33 -14.25 -1.91 -31.38
CA MET A 33 -14.85 -2.94 -32.25
C MET A 33 -13.80 -3.99 -32.61
N VAL A 34 -14.02 -5.25 -32.25
CA VAL A 34 -13.14 -6.40 -32.55
C VAL A 34 -13.69 -7.16 -33.76
N PRO A 35 -12.94 -7.35 -34.86
CA PRO A 35 -13.48 -7.94 -36.09
C PRO A 35 -13.78 -9.46 -36.00
N PRO A 36 -14.61 -10.01 -36.92
CA PRO A 36 -15.27 -11.33 -36.81
C PRO A 36 -14.38 -12.57 -36.92
N ASP A 37 -13.17 -12.39 -37.43
CA ASP A 37 -12.18 -13.43 -37.76
C ASP A 37 -11.32 -13.87 -36.55
N MET A 38 -11.63 -13.37 -35.35
CA MET A 38 -10.95 -13.70 -34.10
C MET A 38 -11.34 -15.10 -33.58
N ARG A 39 -10.91 -16.18 -34.26
CA ARG A 39 -11.02 -17.55 -33.73
C ARG A 39 -9.83 -17.86 -32.85
N PHE A 40 -10.11 -17.88 -31.56
CA PHE A 40 -9.12 -18.13 -30.54
C PHE A 40 -8.56 -19.58 -30.65
N GLY A 41 -7.51 -19.91 -31.42
CA GLY A 41 -6.90 -21.27 -31.51
C GLY A 41 -5.64 -21.49 -30.66
N VAL A 42 -5.42 -22.69 -30.10
CA VAL A 42 -4.17 -23.04 -29.37
C VAL A 42 -3.03 -22.95 -30.38
N GLY A 43 -2.10 -22.03 -30.15
CA GLY A 43 -1.02 -21.68 -31.09
C GLY A 43 -1.20 -20.36 -31.86
N ALA A 44 -2.26 -19.59 -31.61
CA ALA A 44 -2.42 -18.27 -32.23
C ALA A 44 -1.44 -17.23 -31.65
N ALA A 45 -0.77 -16.49 -32.53
CA ALA A 45 0.09 -15.36 -32.20
C ALA A 45 -0.69 -14.29 -31.41
N SER A 46 0.01 -13.56 -30.53
CA SER A 46 -0.52 -12.34 -29.91
C SER A 46 -1.06 -11.38 -30.98
N ARG A 47 -2.00 -10.48 -30.65
CA ARG A 47 -2.50 -9.44 -31.59
C ARG A 47 -2.48 -8.07 -30.91
N VAL A 48 -2.00 -7.03 -31.60
CA VAL A 48 -1.92 -5.65 -31.07
C VAL A 48 -2.94 -4.86 -31.88
N GLN A 49 -3.78 -4.08 -31.21
CA GLN A 49 -4.63 -3.09 -31.88
C GLN A 49 -4.27 -1.69 -31.41
N SER A 50 -3.87 -0.82 -32.32
CA SER A 50 -3.80 0.61 -32.05
C SER A 50 -5.21 1.22 -32.14
N LEU A 51 -5.54 2.00 -31.13
CA LEU A 51 -6.73 2.83 -31.03
C LEU A 51 -6.29 4.28 -31.19
N THR A 52 -6.87 4.99 -32.16
CA THR A 52 -6.76 6.44 -32.19
C THR A 52 -8.00 7.01 -31.50
N ILE A 53 -7.78 7.75 -30.43
CA ILE A 53 -8.79 8.43 -29.64
C ILE A 53 -8.78 9.89 -30.09
N THR A 54 -9.92 10.35 -30.59
CA THR A 54 -10.09 11.72 -31.10
C THR A 54 -11.21 12.40 -30.31
N SER A 55 -10.95 13.60 -29.79
CA SER A 55 -11.99 14.48 -29.25
C SER A 55 -12.05 15.77 -30.08
N PRO A 56 -13.23 16.36 -30.33
CA PRO A 56 -13.33 17.69 -30.93
C PRO A 56 -12.53 18.71 -30.10
N GLY A 57 -11.52 19.34 -30.70
CA GLY A 57 -10.73 20.38 -30.06
C GLY A 57 -9.56 19.92 -29.18
N ALA A 58 -9.24 18.62 -29.12
CA ALA A 58 -8.06 18.10 -28.42
C ALA A 58 -7.10 17.38 -29.39
N GLU A 59 -5.81 17.30 -29.04
CA GLU A 59 -4.86 16.50 -29.83
C GLU A 59 -5.26 15.00 -29.81
N PRO A 60 -5.08 14.27 -30.94
CA PRO A 60 -5.33 12.84 -31.00
C PRO A 60 -4.44 12.08 -30.00
N ALA A 61 -5.03 11.17 -29.21
CA ALA A 61 -4.28 10.27 -28.32
C ALA A 61 -4.29 8.85 -28.88
N THR A 62 -3.13 8.20 -28.97
CA THR A 62 -3.03 6.81 -29.44
C THR A 62 -3.00 5.85 -28.25
N ALA A 63 -4.00 5.01 -28.06
CA ALA A 63 -3.98 3.89 -27.10
C ALA A 63 -3.59 2.58 -27.81
N VAL A 64 -2.98 1.63 -27.11
CA VAL A 64 -2.53 0.37 -27.74
C VAL A 64 -2.94 -0.86 -26.95
N LEU A 65 -3.96 -1.56 -27.43
CA LEU A 65 -4.40 -2.84 -26.91
C LEU A 65 -3.39 -3.95 -27.26
N VAL A 66 -3.02 -4.77 -26.29
CA VAL A 66 -2.15 -5.94 -26.52
C VAL A 66 -2.89 -7.21 -26.05
N PHE A 67 -3.32 -8.01 -27.00
CA PHE A 67 -3.94 -9.30 -26.71
C PHE A 67 -2.83 -10.34 -26.53
N ASP A 68 -2.55 -10.76 -25.29
CA ASP A 68 -1.56 -11.80 -24.99
C ASP A 68 -2.21 -13.19 -24.76
N PRO A 69 -2.15 -14.10 -25.75
CA PRO A 69 -2.62 -15.48 -25.64
C PRO A 69 -1.74 -16.35 -24.73
N ALA A 70 -0.60 -15.87 -24.23
CA ALA A 70 0.30 -16.65 -23.36
C ALA A 70 -0.18 -16.77 -21.90
N THR A 71 -1.30 -16.14 -21.53
CA THR A 71 -2.02 -16.47 -20.30
C THR A 71 -2.71 -17.83 -20.45
N GLN A 72 -1.94 -18.92 -20.39
CA GLN A 72 -2.47 -20.28 -20.25
C GLN A 72 -3.19 -20.42 -18.89
N HIS A 73 -4.48 -20.11 -18.87
CA HIS A 73 -5.41 -20.52 -17.82
C HIS A 73 -6.42 -21.48 -18.43
N GLN A 74 -6.04 -22.76 -18.56
CA GLN A 74 -6.86 -23.86 -19.05
C GLN A 74 -7.37 -23.73 -20.50
N GLU A 75 -7.70 -24.86 -21.13
CA GLU A 75 -7.97 -25.00 -22.57
C GLU A 75 -9.24 -24.28 -23.09
N THR A 76 -9.91 -23.42 -22.30
CA THR A 76 -11.23 -22.90 -22.69
C THR A 76 -11.39 -21.39 -22.78
N GLU A 77 -10.56 -20.53 -22.16
CA GLU A 77 -10.80 -19.07 -22.23
C GLU A 77 -9.50 -18.24 -22.25
N ARG A 78 -9.50 -17.18 -23.07
CA ARG A 78 -8.31 -16.38 -23.41
C ARG A 78 -8.35 -15.02 -22.72
N GLY A 79 -7.32 -14.71 -21.94
CA GLY A 79 -7.10 -13.38 -21.39
C GLY A 79 -6.57 -12.39 -22.44
N ALA A 80 -6.88 -11.11 -22.26
CA ALA A 80 -6.28 -10.00 -22.99
C ALA A 80 -5.79 -8.96 -21.97
N THR A 81 -4.68 -8.28 -22.24
CA THR A 81 -4.14 -7.24 -21.34
C THR A 81 -4.13 -5.91 -22.06
N LEU A 82 -5.01 -5.00 -21.65
CA LEU A 82 -5.12 -3.70 -22.27
C LEU A 82 -4.04 -2.76 -21.71
N PHE A 83 -3.24 -2.17 -22.59
CA PHE A 83 -2.35 -1.06 -22.24
C PHE A 83 -2.89 0.25 -22.83
N VAL A 84 -3.17 1.23 -21.98
CA VAL A 84 -3.52 2.57 -22.47
C VAL A 84 -2.25 3.42 -22.42
N VAL A 85 -1.63 3.62 -23.58
CA VAL A 85 -0.43 4.45 -23.73
C VAL A 85 -0.84 5.88 -24.08
N ALA A 86 -1.47 6.61 -23.16
CA ALA A 86 -1.82 8.01 -23.40
C ALA A 86 -1.27 8.91 -22.30
N GLY A 87 -0.57 9.98 -22.71
CA GLY A 87 -0.37 11.16 -21.88
C GLY A 87 -1.65 11.98 -21.96
N SER A 88 -2.46 11.96 -20.91
CA SER A 88 -3.79 12.56 -20.80
C SER A 88 -4.81 12.10 -21.85
N LEU A 89 -5.92 11.53 -21.39
CA LEU A 89 -7.02 11.09 -22.26
C LEU A 89 -8.14 12.13 -22.17
N PRO A 90 -8.46 12.86 -23.26
CA PRO A 90 -9.68 13.63 -23.32
C PRO A 90 -10.90 12.68 -23.38
N ALA A 91 -12.05 13.12 -22.84
CA ALA A 91 -13.32 12.44 -23.07
C ALA A 91 -13.66 12.48 -24.57
N GLY A 92 -13.92 11.34 -25.22
CA GLY A 92 -14.19 11.30 -26.66
C GLY A 92 -14.47 9.91 -27.26
N GLU A 93 -14.83 9.89 -28.54
CA GLU A 93 -15.04 8.67 -29.33
C GLU A 93 -13.70 8.15 -29.88
N ALA A 94 -13.44 6.84 -29.77
CA ALA A 94 -12.28 6.19 -30.37
C ALA A 94 -12.69 5.36 -31.58
N ARG A 95 -11.85 5.33 -32.61
CA ARG A 95 -11.98 4.40 -33.73
C ARG A 95 -10.84 3.39 -33.67
N ALA A 96 -11.20 2.11 -33.63
CA ALA A 96 -10.24 1.01 -33.76
C ALA A 96 -9.81 0.89 -35.22
N VAL A 97 -8.50 0.84 -35.48
CA VAL A 97 -7.95 0.54 -36.80
C VAL A 97 -7.43 -0.90 -36.76
N THR A 98 -7.97 -1.77 -37.62
CA THR A 98 -7.90 -3.22 -37.46
C THR A 98 -6.70 -3.92 -38.13
N ASN A 99 -6.35 -5.05 -37.51
CA ASN A 99 -5.79 -6.31 -38.04
C ASN A 99 -4.41 -6.29 -38.71
N ALA A 100 -3.36 -6.39 -37.91
CA ALA A 100 -2.16 -7.12 -38.32
C ALA A 100 -1.82 -8.20 -37.28
N GLU A 101 -1.40 -9.37 -37.76
CA GLU A 101 -0.94 -10.48 -36.92
C GLU A 101 0.47 -10.20 -36.43
N PHE A 102 0.83 -10.64 -35.20
CA PHE A 102 2.22 -10.57 -34.74
C PHE A 102 3.09 -11.38 -35.70
N GLN A 103 3.97 -10.69 -36.43
CA GLN A 103 5.10 -11.34 -37.07
C GLN A 103 6.23 -11.45 -36.05
N ALA A 104 6.09 -12.44 -35.15
CA ALA A 104 7.15 -12.78 -34.22
C ALA A 104 8.37 -13.24 -35.02
N SER A 105 9.43 -12.45 -34.97
CA SER A 105 10.70 -12.77 -35.59
C SER A 105 11.80 -12.65 -34.55
N GLU A 106 12.65 -13.67 -34.48
CA GLU A 106 13.86 -13.58 -33.67
C GLU A 106 14.76 -12.47 -34.23
N LEU A 107 15.32 -11.68 -33.33
CA LEU A 107 16.16 -10.56 -33.69
C LEU A 107 17.55 -11.05 -34.12
N THR A 108 17.87 -10.90 -35.41
CA THR A 108 19.15 -11.33 -35.99
C THR A 108 20.17 -10.20 -36.18
N SER A 109 19.74 -8.95 -36.07
CA SER A 109 20.58 -7.74 -36.18
C SER A 109 20.15 -6.68 -35.17
N VAL A 110 20.94 -5.62 -34.95
CA VAL A 110 20.60 -4.58 -33.97
C VAL A 110 19.27 -3.90 -34.34
N LEU A 111 18.32 -3.86 -33.40
CA LEU A 111 17.06 -3.12 -33.54
C LEU A 111 17.12 -1.83 -32.72
N SER A 112 16.76 -0.72 -33.35
CA SER A 112 16.49 0.54 -32.67
C SER A 112 14.97 0.73 -32.55
N ALA A 113 14.46 0.74 -31.31
CA ALA A 113 13.07 1.05 -30.98
C ALA A 113 12.99 2.49 -30.47
N ALA A 114 12.46 3.39 -31.30
CA ALA A 114 12.36 4.81 -30.99
C ALA A 114 11.01 5.15 -30.37
N ASN A 115 11.05 5.92 -29.28
CA ASN A 115 9.90 6.63 -28.75
C ASN A 115 9.92 8.09 -29.27
N ARG A 116 9.22 9.03 -28.61
CA ARG A 116 9.14 10.43 -29.06
C ARG A 116 10.51 11.11 -29.11
N SER A 117 11.28 10.99 -28.03
CA SER A 117 12.50 11.79 -27.80
C SER A 117 13.76 10.96 -27.54
N ALA A 118 13.67 9.64 -27.60
CA ALA A 118 14.77 8.72 -27.36
C ALA A 118 14.64 7.42 -28.19
N ALA A 119 15.69 6.62 -28.24
CA ALA A 119 15.67 5.30 -28.85
C ALA A 119 16.45 4.27 -28.03
N LEU A 120 15.82 3.11 -27.80
CA LEU A 120 16.43 1.94 -27.19
C LEU A 120 17.04 1.04 -28.27
N ARG A 121 18.31 0.68 -28.14
CA ARG A 121 18.93 -0.33 -29.01
C ARG A 121 18.93 -1.69 -28.33
N PHE A 122 18.54 -2.72 -29.09
CA PHE A 122 18.61 -4.12 -28.69
C PHE A 122 19.59 -4.83 -29.62
N SER A 123 20.63 -5.44 -29.05
CA SER A 123 21.61 -6.21 -29.79
C SER A 123 21.39 -7.71 -29.55
N PRO A 124 21.38 -8.56 -30.59
CA PRO A 124 21.23 -10.00 -30.42
C PRO A 124 22.28 -10.57 -29.45
N ARG A 125 21.85 -11.48 -28.56
CA ARG A 125 22.70 -12.20 -27.60
C ARG A 125 23.50 -11.34 -26.62
N ALA A 126 23.13 -10.08 -26.43
CA ALA A 126 23.81 -9.18 -25.49
C ALA A 126 22.92 -8.85 -24.29
N ASN A 127 23.54 -8.58 -23.13
CA ASN A 127 22.91 -7.96 -21.96
C ASN A 127 21.62 -8.65 -21.44
N GLY A 128 21.55 -9.98 -21.49
CA GLY A 128 20.33 -10.72 -21.11
C GLY A 128 19.11 -10.37 -21.98
N GLY A 129 19.36 -9.88 -23.20
CA GLY A 129 18.37 -9.39 -24.15
C GLY A 129 17.72 -8.06 -23.79
N LEU A 130 18.20 -7.39 -22.74
CA LEU A 130 17.78 -6.03 -22.37
C LEU A 130 18.50 -4.98 -23.25
N PRO A 131 18.02 -3.71 -23.28
CA PRO A 131 18.63 -2.67 -24.10
C PRO A 131 20.13 -2.52 -23.88
N THR A 132 20.88 -2.35 -24.96
CA THR A 132 22.34 -2.19 -24.99
C THR A 132 22.77 -0.74 -25.18
N ALA A 133 21.89 0.12 -25.69
CA ALA A 133 22.15 1.55 -25.77
C ALA A 133 20.86 2.37 -25.62
N ILE A 134 21.00 3.61 -25.15
CA ILE A 134 19.92 4.61 -25.11
C ILE A 134 20.43 5.87 -25.81
N ALA A 135 19.80 6.25 -26.92
CA ALA A 135 20.13 7.46 -27.66
C ALA A 135 19.10 8.56 -27.39
N PHE A 136 19.55 9.79 -27.18
CA PHE A 136 18.75 11.02 -27.08
C PHE A 136 19.07 11.90 -28.30
N PRO A 137 18.30 11.80 -29.40
CA PRO A 137 18.63 12.48 -30.65
C PRO A 137 18.71 14.01 -30.54
N GLU A 138 17.91 14.62 -29.67
CA GLU A 138 17.85 16.08 -29.50
C GLU A 138 19.13 16.64 -28.88
N SER A 139 19.69 15.98 -27.86
CA SER A 139 20.95 16.37 -27.23
C SER A 139 22.19 15.78 -27.93
N GLY A 140 22.00 14.79 -28.80
CA GLY A 140 23.08 14.00 -29.41
C GLY A 140 23.71 12.99 -28.45
N LYS A 141 23.19 12.86 -27.23
CA LYS A 141 23.73 11.96 -26.20
C LYS A 141 23.46 10.50 -26.56
N LEU A 142 24.47 9.65 -26.40
CA LEU A 142 24.40 8.21 -26.58
C LEU A 142 24.98 7.51 -25.35
N CYS A 143 24.13 6.79 -24.60
CA CYS A 143 24.54 6.01 -23.45
C CYS A 143 24.78 4.56 -23.88
N GLU A 144 26.02 4.08 -23.79
CA GLU A 144 26.43 2.70 -24.17
C GLU A 144 27.23 1.98 -23.06
N THR A 145 27.55 2.69 -21.98
CA THR A 145 28.40 2.24 -20.87
C THR A 145 27.61 1.70 -19.68
N PHE A 146 26.27 1.84 -19.70
CA PHE A 146 25.41 1.40 -18.60
C PHE A 146 25.27 -0.12 -18.58
N ALA A 147 24.82 -0.65 -17.45
CA ALA A 147 24.50 -2.06 -17.32
C ALA A 147 23.18 -2.28 -16.59
N TRP A 148 22.42 -3.28 -17.02
CA TRP A 148 21.28 -3.77 -16.26
C TRP A 148 21.79 -4.71 -15.17
N ASN A 149 21.41 -4.44 -13.93
CA ASN A 149 21.78 -5.20 -12.74
C ASN A 149 20.60 -6.02 -12.19
N ASP A 150 19.53 -6.21 -12.97
CA ASP A 150 18.41 -7.09 -12.63
C ASP A 150 18.93 -8.47 -12.20
N ARG A 151 18.66 -8.83 -10.94
CA ARG A 151 19.26 -9.99 -10.27
C ARG A 151 18.31 -10.68 -9.31
N VAL A 152 18.61 -11.94 -9.03
CA VAL A 152 18.20 -12.63 -7.81
C VAL A 152 19.40 -12.80 -6.89
N HIS A 153 19.23 -12.56 -5.59
CA HIS A 153 20.31 -12.65 -4.61
C HIS A 153 19.84 -13.31 -3.31
N GLU A 154 20.72 -14.12 -2.73
CA GLU A 154 20.59 -14.67 -1.39
C GLU A 154 21.91 -14.52 -0.64
N PRO A 155 21.98 -13.90 0.55
CA PRO A 155 23.24 -13.67 1.28
C PRO A 155 24.11 -14.91 1.44
N SER A 156 23.51 -16.09 1.62
CA SER A 156 24.25 -17.35 1.79
C SER A 156 24.76 -17.97 0.48
N ARG A 157 24.29 -17.51 -0.69
CA ARG A 157 24.56 -18.14 -1.99
C ARG A 157 25.11 -17.18 -3.05
N GLY A 158 25.01 -15.86 -2.85
CA GLY A 158 25.45 -14.85 -3.79
C GLY A 158 24.32 -14.37 -4.73
N GLY A 159 24.71 -13.69 -5.81
CA GLY A 159 23.79 -13.10 -6.79
C GLY A 159 23.94 -13.68 -8.19
N TRP A 160 22.83 -13.76 -8.91
CA TRP A 160 22.76 -14.13 -10.32
C TRP A 160 22.08 -13.00 -11.09
N LEU A 161 22.74 -12.49 -12.14
CA LEU A 161 22.26 -11.37 -12.93
C LEU A 161 21.70 -11.85 -14.25
N LEU A 162 20.64 -11.19 -14.73
CA LEU A 162 20.04 -11.50 -16.02
C LEU A 162 21.00 -11.21 -17.18
N ARG A 163 21.80 -10.14 -17.07
CA ARG A 163 22.77 -9.74 -18.10
C ARG A 163 23.87 -10.77 -18.37
N ASN A 164 24.06 -11.71 -17.44
CA ASN A 164 25.08 -12.75 -17.55
C ASN A 164 24.63 -13.95 -18.40
N ASP A 165 23.35 -13.99 -18.83
CA ASP A 165 22.92 -14.97 -19.83
C ASP A 165 23.65 -14.73 -21.16
N ARG A 166 24.31 -15.77 -21.67
CA ARG A 166 25.05 -15.73 -22.93
C ARG A 166 24.19 -16.07 -24.14
N ASN A 167 22.99 -16.60 -23.92
CA ASN A 167 22.09 -16.98 -25.00
C ASN A 167 20.64 -16.47 -24.76
N PRO A 168 20.45 -15.17 -24.47
CA PRO A 168 19.11 -14.61 -24.36
C PRO A 168 18.43 -14.60 -25.73
N MET A 169 17.12 -14.83 -25.74
CA MET A 169 16.29 -14.79 -26.94
C MET A 169 15.57 -13.45 -27.01
N ILE A 170 15.77 -12.70 -28.10
CA ILE A 170 15.05 -11.46 -28.35
C ILE A 170 14.11 -11.68 -29.53
N THR A 171 12.83 -11.41 -29.33
CA THR A 171 11.80 -11.53 -30.36
C THR A 171 11.15 -10.17 -30.58
N VAL A 172 11.17 -9.70 -31.83
CA VAL A 172 10.33 -8.57 -32.23
C VAL A 172 8.93 -9.11 -32.38
N LEU A 173 8.11 -8.82 -31.38
CA LEU A 173 6.72 -9.24 -31.32
C LEU A 173 5.86 -8.38 -32.27
N TRP A 174 6.14 -7.08 -32.30
CA TRP A 174 5.40 -6.13 -33.11
C TRP A 174 6.28 -4.96 -33.55
N LYS A 175 6.09 -4.50 -34.78
CA LYS A 175 6.70 -3.27 -35.28
C LYS A 175 5.75 -2.56 -36.21
N SER A 176 5.38 -1.34 -35.85
CA SER A 176 4.51 -0.46 -36.63
C SER A 176 5.05 0.98 -36.56
N PRO A 177 4.54 1.92 -37.37
CA PRO A 177 4.87 3.33 -37.24
C PRO A 177 4.60 3.91 -35.84
N GLU A 178 3.67 3.31 -35.09
CA GLU A 178 3.13 3.83 -33.83
C GLU A 178 3.70 3.14 -32.57
N LEU A 179 4.07 1.87 -32.68
CA LEU A 179 4.54 1.04 -31.56
C LEU A 179 5.53 -0.02 -32.03
N THR A 180 6.57 -0.23 -31.23
CA THR A 180 7.43 -1.42 -31.28
C THR A 180 7.26 -2.23 -29.99
N VAL A 181 7.01 -3.53 -30.10
CA VAL A 181 6.96 -4.46 -28.96
C VAL A 181 8.08 -5.49 -29.10
N ILE A 182 8.88 -5.63 -28.06
CA ILE A 182 10.06 -6.50 -28.04
C ILE A 182 9.96 -7.38 -26.81
N ARG A 183 10.09 -8.69 -27.00
CA ARG A 183 10.19 -9.67 -25.92
C ARG A 183 11.63 -10.13 -25.78
N SER A 184 12.17 -10.06 -24.58
CA SER A 184 13.44 -10.69 -24.20
C SER A 184 13.15 -11.85 -23.26
N ALA A 185 13.72 -13.02 -23.53
CA ALA A 185 13.71 -14.15 -22.61
C ALA A 185 15.14 -14.53 -22.24
N ALA A 186 15.44 -14.58 -20.94
CA ALA A 186 16.78 -14.85 -20.43
C ALA A 186 16.75 -15.58 -19.09
N SER A 187 17.85 -16.24 -18.75
CA SER A 187 18.08 -16.91 -17.47
C SER A 187 18.90 -16.03 -16.52
N TYR A 188 18.65 -16.11 -15.22
CA TYR A 188 19.54 -15.47 -14.25
C TYR A 188 20.80 -16.32 -14.10
N CYS A 189 21.96 -15.74 -14.40
CA CYS A 189 23.24 -16.45 -14.45
C CYS A 189 24.30 -15.80 -13.55
N ASN A 190 25.21 -16.61 -13.02
CA ASN A 190 26.43 -16.09 -12.39
C ASN A 190 27.44 -15.66 -13.46
N ASP A 191 28.59 -15.10 -13.07
CA ASP A 191 29.59 -14.59 -14.03
C ASP A 191 30.19 -15.69 -14.94
N ALA A 192 30.14 -16.95 -14.51
CA ALA A 192 30.53 -18.09 -15.33
C ALA A 192 29.46 -18.50 -16.37
N GLY A 193 28.26 -17.88 -16.33
CA GLY A 193 27.12 -18.21 -17.19
C GLY A 193 26.30 -19.40 -16.68
N SER A 194 26.49 -19.84 -15.43
CA SER A 194 25.72 -20.93 -14.84
C SER A 194 24.38 -20.41 -14.28
N PRO A 195 23.26 -21.11 -14.51
CA PRO A 195 21.94 -20.65 -14.11
C PRO A 195 21.77 -20.65 -12.58
N ALA A 196 20.88 -19.78 -12.10
CA ALA A 196 20.48 -19.72 -10.71
C ALA A 196 19.80 -21.04 -10.25
N PRO A 197 20.03 -21.48 -9.00
CA PRO A 197 19.29 -22.59 -8.41
C PRO A 197 17.77 -22.44 -8.56
N GLY A 198 17.09 -23.51 -8.95
CA GLY A 198 15.66 -23.47 -9.30
C GLY A 198 15.39 -23.01 -10.74
N ASN A 199 16.42 -22.87 -11.58
CA ASN A 199 16.32 -22.52 -13.00
C ASN A 199 15.54 -21.21 -13.20
N VAL A 200 15.98 -20.17 -12.47
CA VAL A 200 15.29 -18.87 -12.48
C VAL A 200 15.47 -18.20 -13.83
N ARG A 201 14.35 -17.76 -14.42
CA ARG A 201 14.28 -17.16 -15.74
C ARG A 201 13.30 -16.01 -15.76
N ALA A 202 13.52 -15.06 -16.67
CA ALA A 202 12.63 -13.93 -16.89
C ALA A 202 12.28 -13.74 -18.36
N VAL A 203 11.06 -13.25 -18.58
CA VAL A 203 10.58 -12.76 -19.88
C VAL A 203 10.17 -11.30 -19.72
N TYR A 204 10.86 -10.40 -20.41
CA TYR A 204 10.59 -8.96 -20.43
C TYR A 204 9.89 -8.57 -21.72
N ASP A 205 8.74 -7.92 -21.61
CA ASP A 205 8.06 -7.27 -22.73
C ASP A 205 8.24 -5.76 -22.64
N TRP A 206 8.83 -5.19 -23.69
CA TRP A 206 9.09 -3.77 -23.87
C TRP A 206 8.12 -3.19 -24.88
N TYR A 207 7.30 -2.25 -24.44
CA TYR A 207 6.33 -1.55 -25.28
C TYR A 207 6.84 -0.13 -25.51
N VAL A 208 7.36 0.13 -26.71
CA VAL A 208 8.03 1.37 -27.09
C VAL A 208 7.16 2.16 -28.08
N PRO A 209 6.25 3.01 -27.59
CA PRO A 209 5.38 3.85 -28.43
C PRO A 209 6.13 5.00 -29.09
N ARG A 210 5.89 5.25 -30.38
CA ARG A 210 6.65 6.23 -31.17
C ARG A 210 6.40 7.67 -30.76
N HIS A 211 5.19 8.01 -30.29
CA HIS A 211 4.82 9.40 -29.99
C HIS A 211 4.69 9.69 -28.48
N SER A 212 5.24 8.83 -27.63
CA SER A 212 5.24 9.02 -26.17
C SER A 212 6.66 9.01 -25.61
N ASP A 213 6.88 9.76 -24.53
CA ASP A 213 8.13 9.76 -23.76
C ASP A 213 8.19 8.61 -22.74
N THR A 214 7.12 7.82 -22.66
CA THR A 214 7.00 6.71 -21.70
C THR A 214 6.98 5.37 -22.38
N ILE A 215 7.69 4.41 -21.80
CA ILE A 215 7.84 3.03 -22.24
C ILE A 215 7.26 2.13 -21.15
N PHE A 216 6.45 1.15 -21.51
CA PHE A 216 5.99 0.16 -20.53
C PHE A 216 6.90 -1.05 -20.57
N VAL A 217 7.26 -1.55 -19.39
CA VAL A 217 8.05 -2.77 -19.26
C VAL A 217 7.33 -3.71 -18.31
N GLN A 218 7.12 -4.94 -18.75
CA GLN A 218 6.56 -6.02 -17.94
C GLN A 218 7.54 -7.16 -17.88
N ALA A 219 7.77 -7.71 -16.69
CA ALA A 219 8.62 -8.87 -16.50
C ALA A 219 7.84 -10.01 -15.83
N PHE A 220 7.84 -11.17 -16.48
CA PHE A 220 7.38 -12.43 -15.91
C PHE A 220 8.60 -13.25 -15.50
N ILE A 221 8.71 -13.52 -14.20
CA ILE A 221 9.87 -14.17 -13.59
C ILE A 221 9.40 -15.50 -13.00
N ALA A 222 10.12 -16.57 -13.28
CA ALA A 222 9.72 -17.93 -12.91
C ALA A 222 10.88 -18.76 -12.40
N GLN A 223 10.56 -19.71 -11.52
CA GLN A 223 11.44 -20.76 -11.02
C GLN A 223 10.69 -22.08 -11.00
N ASP A 224 11.40 -23.19 -11.13
CA ASP A 224 10.80 -24.53 -11.27
C ASP A 224 10.25 -25.06 -9.94
N GLN A 225 10.76 -24.56 -8.81
CA GLN A 225 10.31 -24.90 -7.47
C GLN A 225 10.28 -23.64 -6.58
N PRO A 226 9.36 -23.54 -5.59
CA PRO A 226 9.33 -22.40 -4.70
C PRO A 226 10.63 -22.35 -3.90
N GLN A 227 11.38 -21.26 -4.08
CA GLN A 227 12.64 -21.03 -3.40
C GLN A 227 12.71 -19.57 -3.01
N SER A 228 13.10 -19.33 -1.77
CA SER A 228 13.27 -17.98 -1.25
C SER A 228 14.52 -17.32 -1.84
N TRP A 229 14.35 -16.05 -2.15
CA TRP A 229 15.35 -15.09 -2.55
C TRP A 229 15.17 -13.84 -1.71
N SER A 230 16.23 -13.46 -0.98
CA SER A 230 16.23 -12.22 -0.19
C SER A 230 16.11 -10.96 -1.06
N GLU A 231 16.61 -10.99 -2.30
CA GLU A 231 16.47 -9.87 -3.24
C GLU A 231 16.08 -10.35 -4.64
N LEU A 232 15.11 -9.66 -5.22
CA LEU A 232 14.70 -9.68 -6.61
C LEU A 232 14.66 -8.24 -7.11
N HIS A 233 15.51 -7.92 -8.09
CA HIS A 233 15.63 -6.59 -8.67
C HIS A 233 14.91 -6.50 -10.01
N HIS A 234 14.17 -5.42 -10.22
CA HIS A 234 13.46 -5.13 -11.46
C HIS A 234 13.82 -3.72 -11.96
N LEU A 235 14.39 -3.64 -13.15
CA LEU A 235 14.87 -2.41 -13.80
C LEU A 235 15.93 -1.69 -12.95
N GLU A 236 17.01 -2.36 -12.61
CA GLU A 236 18.20 -1.71 -12.05
C GLU A 236 19.13 -1.28 -13.19
N LEU A 237 19.18 0.03 -13.44
CA LEU A 237 20.01 0.62 -14.47
C LEU A 237 21.19 1.36 -13.83
N ASN A 238 22.40 0.79 -13.98
CA ASN A 238 23.63 1.30 -13.41
C ASN A 238 24.48 2.03 -14.48
N PHE A 239 24.95 3.23 -14.15
CA PHE A 239 25.85 4.06 -14.93
C PHE A 239 27.20 4.17 -14.22
N PRO A 240 28.25 3.49 -14.70
CA PRO A 240 29.59 3.61 -14.12
C PRO A 240 30.26 4.96 -14.43
N ASP A 241 29.72 5.72 -15.39
CA ASP A 241 30.24 7.02 -15.81
C ASP A 241 29.41 8.21 -15.29
N GLU A 242 29.72 9.40 -15.78
CA GLU A 242 29.03 10.65 -15.42
C GLU A 242 27.91 11.02 -16.42
N SER A 243 27.33 10.03 -17.10
CA SER A 243 26.24 10.26 -18.06
C SER A 243 25.09 11.07 -17.46
N PHE A 244 24.76 10.87 -16.18
CA PHE A 244 23.70 11.60 -15.50
C PHE A 244 24.22 12.30 -14.24
N GLY A 245 24.04 13.62 -14.18
CA GLY A 245 24.57 14.51 -13.15
C GLY A 245 23.66 14.71 -11.94
N GLY A 246 22.34 14.53 -12.09
CA GLY A 246 21.39 14.77 -11.01
C GLY A 246 20.22 13.80 -10.98
N TRP A 247 19.40 13.96 -9.95
CA TRP A 247 18.19 13.16 -9.72
C TRP A 247 17.04 14.03 -9.22
N ALA A 248 15.81 13.59 -9.48
CA ALA A 248 14.60 14.15 -8.91
C ALA A 248 13.59 13.04 -8.60
N ALA A 249 12.91 13.09 -7.47
CA ALA A 249 11.99 12.04 -7.05
C ALA A 249 11.01 12.46 -5.95
N GLY A 250 9.89 11.73 -5.86
CA GLY A 250 8.94 11.82 -4.74
C GLY A 250 7.94 12.97 -4.82
N ASN A 251 7.00 12.98 -3.85
CA ASN A 251 5.96 14.00 -3.67
C ASN A 251 5.88 14.35 -2.17
N PRO A 252 6.33 15.55 -1.71
CA PRO A 252 6.86 16.65 -2.51
C PRO A 252 8.17 16.30 -3.23
N VAL A 253 8.43 16.97 -4.36
CA VAL A 253 9.61 16.73 -5.19
C VAL A 253 10.87 17.07 -4.43
N ARG A 254 11.80 16.12 -4.38
CA ARG A 254 13.18 16.32 -3.94
C ARG A 254 14.11 16.15 -5.13
N SER A 255 15.19 16.92 -5.17
CA SER A 255 16.20 16.81 -6.22
C SER A 255 17.60 17.02 -5.64
N GLY A 256 18.61 16.51 -6.34
CA GLY A 256 20.00 16.65 -5.95
C GLY A 256 20.95 16.35 -7.11
N ASN A 257 22.24 16.56 -6.86
CA ASN A 257 23.32 16.23 -7.78
C ASN A 257 24.08 15.00 -7.26
N PHE A 258 24.56 14.17 -8.17
CA PHE A 258 25.51 13.10 -7.85
C PHE A 258 26.91 13.70 -7.77
N VAL A 259 27.55 13.54 -6.62
CA VAL A 259 28.84 14.15 -6.24
C VAL A 259 29.79 13.13 -5.58
N ALA A 260 29.56 11.83 -5.80
CA ALA A 260 30.32 10.71 -5.25
C ALA A 260 30.22 10.58 -3.71
N GLU A 261 29.05 10.85 -3.12
CA GLU A 261 28.86 10.82 -1.66
C GLU A 261 28.48 9.45 -1.07
N ARG A 262 28.38 8.38 -1.89
CA ARG A 262 27.99 7.02 -1.46
C ARG A 262 26.64 6.97 -0.73
N LYS A 263 25.69 7.78 -1.20
CA LYS A 263 24.37 7.92 -0.57
C LYS A 263 23.28 7.36 -1.46
N GLY A 264 22.30 6.71 -0.82
CA GLY A 264 21.07 6.25 -1.46
C GLY A 264 19.86 7.09 -1.09
N TRP A 265 18.89 7.13 -2.00
CA TRP A 265 17.58 7.74 -1.77
C TRP A 265 16.47 6.82 -2.27
N ASP A 266 15.36 6.79 -1.55
CA ASP A 266 14.17 6.06 -1.95
C ASP A 266 13.01 7.04 -2.21
N ALA A 267 12.19 6.69 -3.19
CA ALA A 267 10.91 7.31 -3.48
C ALA A 267 9.87 6.23 -3.77
N SER A 268 8.61 6.44 -3.38
CA SER A 268 7.59 5.40 -3.45
C SER A 268 6.93 5.26 -4.83
N HIS A 269 6.93 6.31 -5.66
CA HIS A 269 6.05 6.39 -6.83
C HIS A 269 6.76 6.67 -8.14
N TRP A 270 7.73 7.58 -8.10
CA TRP A 270 8.51 7.96 -9.26
C TRP A 270 9.85 8.54 -8.82
N GLY A 271 10.80 8.46 -9.73
CA GLY A 271 11.93 9.37 -9.75
C GLY A 271 12.74 9.15 -11.02
N CYS A 272 13.65 10.06 -11.29
CA CYS A 272 14.49 10.06 -12.47
C CYS A 272 15.92 10.48 -12.17
N ILE A 273 16.81 10.05 -13.04
CA ILE A 273 18.14 10.61 -13.22
C ILE A 273 18.11 11.55 -14.43
N LEU A 274 18.84 12.66 -14.37
CA LEU A 274 18.79 13.72 -15.37
C LEU A 274 20.16 14.35 -15.65
N GLN A 275 20.32 14.83 -16.88
CA GLN A 275 21.44 15.64 -17.36
C GLN A 275 20.92 16.67 -18.36
N GLY A 276 20.87 17.94 -17.96
CA GLY A 276 20.21 18.96 -18.78
C GLY A 276 18.75 18.59 -19.03
N ASN A 277 18.38 18.47 -20.30
CA ASN A 277 17.03 18.07 -20.73
C ASN A 277 16.82 16.55 -20.80
N ASP A 278 17.89 15.76 -20.76
CA ASP A 278 17.80 14.30 -20.85
C ASP A 278 17.44 13.69 -19.50
N ALA A 279 16.41 12.84 -19.45
CA ALA A 279 16.12 12.08 -18.24
C ALA A 279 15.71 10.63 -18.52
N ILE A 280 16.01 9.78 -17.54
CA ILE A 280 15.52 8.41 -17.43
C ILE A 280 14.81 8.30 -16.08
N GLY A 281 13.51 8.05 -16.11
CA GLY A 281 12.67 7.88 -14.93
C GLY A 281 12.03 6.52 -14.85
N ILE A 282 11.74 6.08 -13.63
CA ILE A 282 10.88 4.94 -13.33
C ILE A 282 9.63 5.48 -12.63
N ILE A 283 8.46 4.96 -13.02
CA ILE A 283 7.13 5.41 -12.60
C ILE A 283 6.27 4.20 -12.24
N GLY A 284 5.48 4.34 -11.18
CA GLY A 284 4.44 3.38 -10.77
C GLY A 284 4.92 2.27 -9.84
N GLN A 285 6.14 2.39 -9.31
CA GLN A 285 6.71 1.48 -8.31
C GLN A 285 7.70 2.25 -7.42
N PRO A 286 8.07 1.70 -6.24
CA PRO A 286 9.20 2.22 -5.48
C PRO A 286 10.44 2.33 -6.36
N VAL A 287 11.14 3.46 -6.25
CA VAL A 287 12.36 3.77 -6.98
C VAL A 287 13.48 4.09 -6.00
N ARG A 288 14.64 3.50 -6.21
CA ARG A 288 15.86 3.77 -5.47
C ARG A 288 16.91 4.40 -6.38
N PHE A 289 17.66 5.35 -5.82
CA PHE A 289 18.81 5.99 -6.43
C PHE A 289 20.02 5.77 -5.55
N TYR A 290 21.22 5.69 -6.12
CA TYR A 290 22.45 5.63 -5.36
C TYR A 290 23.57 6.36 -6.08
N ASP A 291 24.30 7.18 -5.32
CA ASP A 291 25.51 7.88 -5.77
C ASP A 291 26.76 7.03 -5.53
N GLY A 292 27.03 6.09 -6.44
CA GLY A 292 28.26 5.29 -6.43
C GLY A 292 29.34 5.81 -7.38
N ARG A 293 29.29 7.08 -7.78
CA ARG A 293 30.22 7.65 -8.77
C ARG A 293 31.68 7.49 -8.33
N GLY A 294 32.55 7.10 -9.27
CA GLY A 294 33.96 6.81 -9.01
C GLY A 294 34.25 5.39 -8.48
N GLU A 295 33.22 4.58 -8.21
CA GLU A 295 33.36 3.17 -7.81
C GLU A 295 32.38 2.28 -8.59
N TYR A 296 31.26 1.87 -7.96
CA TYR A 296 30.26 0.95 -8.50
C TYR A 296 29.37 1.59 -9.58
N GLY A 297 29.33 2.92 -9.65
CA GLY A 297 28.47 3.67 -10.55
C GLY A 297 27.20 4.19 -9.87
N THR A 298 26.59 5.17 -10.52
CA THR A 298 25.30 5.75 -10.13
C THR A 298 24.18 4.87 -10.68
N TYR A 299 23.17 4.52 -9.90
CA TYR A 299 22.04 3.75 -10.41
C TYR A 299 20.68 4.35 -10.09
N ILE A 300 19.72 4.04 -10.96
CA ILE A 300 18.28 4.11 -10.71
C ILE A 300 17.73 2.69 -10.74
N HIS A 301 16.89 2.35 -9.78
CA HIS A 301 16.37 1.00 -9.59
C HIS A 301 14.87 1.04 -9.30
N GLY A 302 14.09 0.16 -9.93
CA GLY A 302 12.72 -0.12 -9.55
C GLY A 302 12.58 -0.88 -8.23
N ALA A 303 11.52 -1.69 -8.12
CA ALA A 303 11.19 -2.36 -6.87
C ALA A 303 12.27 -3.38 -6.44
N TRP A 304 12.76 -3.19 -5.21
CA TRP A 304 13.60 -4.15 -4.49
C TRP A 304 12.69 -4.99 -3.58
N SER A 305 12.60 -6.29 -3.83
CA SER A 305 11.68 -7.16 -3.08
C SER A 305 12.26 -8.54 -2.76
N ALA A 306 11.79 -9.16 -1.67
CA ALA A 306 12.00 -10.59 -1.44
C ALA A 306 11.01 -11.41 -2.28
N TRP A 307 11.37 -12.64 -2.66
CA TRP A 307 10.54 -13.48 -3.52
C TRP A 307 10.69 -14.99 -3.22
N THR A 308 9.57 -15.71 -3.11
CA THR A 308 9.56 -17.17 -2.83
C THR A 308 8.65 -17.99 -3.75
N SER A 309 7.63 -17.36 -4.36
CA SER A 309 6.63 -18.07 -5.17
C SER A 309 7.22 -18.65 -6.47
N LEU A 310 6.52 -19.58 -7.11
CA LEU A 310 6.94 -20.14 -8.42
C LEU A 310 7.05 -19.08 -9.52
N ARG A 311 6.25 -18.03 -9.42
CA ARG A 311 6.08 -17.01 -10.46
C ARG A 311 5.92 -15.64 -9.81
N ARG A 312 6.48 -14.62 -10.46
CA ARG A 312 6.29 -13.20 -10.14
C ARG A 312 6.00 -12.46 -11.44
N LEU A 313 4.91 -11.71 -11.43
CA LEU A 313 4.66 -10.70 -12.44
C LEU A 313 4.99 -9.34 -11.83
N THR A 314 5.82 -8.57 -12.53
CA THR A 314 6.13 -7.20 -12.16
C THR A 314 6.06 -6.32 -13.41
N SER A 315 5.84 -5.03 -13.22
CA SER A 315 5.77 -4.09 -14.33
C SER A 315 6.08 -2.67 -13.87
N ALA A 316 6.57 -1.85 -14.79
CA ALA A 316 6.84 -0.46 -14.53
C ALA A 316 6.67 0.38 -15.80
N TRP A 317 6.44 1.67 -15.60
CA TRP A 317 6.60 2.65 -16.65
C TRP A 317 7.98 3.28 -16.54
N MET A 318 8.71 3.33 -17.65
CA MET A 318 9.90 4.13 -17.78
C MET A 318 9.54 5.44 -18.49
N TRP A 319 10.12 6.56 -18.07
CA TRP A 319 10.11 7.81 -18.82
C TRP A 319 11.51 7.99 -19.40
N ILE A 320 11.66 8.04 -20.73
CA ILE A 320 12.96 8.20 -21.38
C ILE A 320 12.79 9.26 -22.46
N GLY A 321 13.42 10.41 -22.29
CA GLY A 321 13.29 11.50 -23.25
C GLY A 321 14.24 12.66 -22.97
N SER A 322 14.27 13.58 -23.92
CA SER A 322 14.95 14.88 -23.84
C SER A 322 13.90 15.97 -23.97
N MET A 323 13.65 16.74 -22.90
CA MET A 323 12.68 17.84 -22.90
C MET A 323 13.08 18.89 -21.85
N PRO A 324 12.75 20.17 -22.05
CA PRO A 324 12.79 21.16 -20.97
C PRO A 324 11.97 20.70 -19.78
N ASP A 325 12.47 20.98 -18.57
CA ASP A 325 11.85 20.59 -17.29
C ASP A 325 11.55 19.08 -17.18
N ALA A 326 12.47 18.23 -17.66
CA ALA A 326 12.31 16.78 -17.71
C ALA A 326 11.83 16.17 -16.38
N ALA A 327 12.33 16.64 -15.23
CA ALA A 327 11.87 16.19 -13.92
C ALA A 327 10.37 16.46 -13.69
N ALA A 328 9.87 17.65 -14.04
CA ALA A 328 8.45 17.99 -13.93
C ALA A 328 7.60 17.18 -14.92
N ARG A 329 8.12 16.86 -16.10
CA ARG A 329 7.46 15.98 -17.08
C ARG A 329 7.32 14.55 -16.58
N VAL A 330 8.37 14.01 -15.95
CA VAL A 330 8.34 12.67 -15.33
C VAL A 330 7.33 12.66 -14.18
N GLN A 331 7.32 13.68 -13.33
CA GLN A 331 6.31 13.84 -12.27
C GLN A 331 4.89 13.86 -12.84
N ALA A 332 4.63 14.70 -13.85
CA ALA A 332 3.31 14.78 -14.48
C ALA A 332 2.88 13.44 -15.10
N ALA A 333 3.81 12.71 -15.73
CA ALA A 333 3.54 11.37 -16.24
C ALA A 333 3.20 10.37 -15.12
N ALA A 334 3.82 10.51 -13.94
CA ALA A 334 3.50 9.69 -12.77
C ALA A 334 2.12 10.00 -12.20
N GLU A 335 1.73 11.28 -12.15
CA GLU A 335 0.42 11.73 -11.67
C GLU A 335 -0.73 11.24 -12.58
N VAL A 336 -0.59 11.36 -13.90
CA VAL A 336 -1.62 10.91 -14.86
C VAL A 336 -1.84 9.40 -14.79
N ARG A 337 -0.78 8.61 -14.64
CA ARG A 337 -0.88 7.14 -14.66
C ARG A 337 -1.44 6.54 -13.38
N ARG A 338 -1.32 7.27 -12.28
CA ARG A 338 -1.98 6.97 -11.01
C ARG A 338 -3.51 6.95 -11.13
N ALA A 339 -4.06 7.73 -12.08
CA ALA A 339 -5.48 7.92 -12.31
C ALA A 339 -6.09 6.94 -13.35
N ALA A 340 -5.35 5.98 -13.90
CA ALA A 340 -5.85 5.12 -14.98
C ALA A 340 -5.90 3.63 -14.58
N ARG A 341 -6.99 3.21 -13.94
CA ARG A 341 -7.38 1.78 -13.91
C ARG A 341 -8.18 1.49 -15.17
N ALA A 342 -7.80 0.45 -15.92
CA ALA A 342 -8.47 0.04 -17.15
C ALA A 342 -9.07 -1.36 -16.95
N ALA A 343 -10.40 -1.46 -16.97
CA ALA A 343 -11.09 -2.75 -17.00
C ALA A 343 -11.45 -3.11 -18.44
N ILE A 344 -11.18 -4.35 -18.84
CA ILE A 344 -11.69 -4.92 -20.10
C ILE A 344 -13.07 -5.50 -19.81
N THR A 345 -14.11 -4.87 -20.35
CA THR A 345 -15.50 -5.32 -20.18
C THR A 345 -16.21 -5.43 -21.51
N THR A 346 -17.37 -6.10 -21.54
CA THR A 346 -18.26 -6.12 -22.71
C THR A 346 -19.38 -5.10 -22.52
N PRO A 347 -19.99 -4.55 -23.59
CA PRO A 347 -21.16 -3.68 -23.47
C PRO A 347 -22.29 -4.30 -22.66
N GLN A 348 -22.50 -5.60 -22.80
CA GLN A 348 -23.51 -6.35 -22.08
C GLN A 348 -23.22 -6.32 -20.57
N ARG A 349 -21.99 -6.65 -20.17
CA ARG A 349 -21.60 -6.69 -18.75
C ARG A 349 -21.53 -5.30 -18.13
N SER A 350 -20.96 -4.33 -18.85
CA SER A 350 -20.98 -2.91 -18.49
C SER A 350 -22.39 -2.42 -18.18
N SER A 351 -23.35 -2.77 -19.05
CA SER A 351 -24.78 -2.43 -18.87
C SER A 351 -25.40 -3.15 -17.67
N ARG A 352 -25.05 -4.43 -17.45
CA ARG A 352 -25.49 -5.20 -16.27
C ARG A 352 -25.01 -4.55 -14.97
N ILE A 353 -23.72 -4.21 -14.87
CA ILE A 353 -23.14 -3.51 -13.71
C ILE A 353 -23.86 -2.19 -13.46
N ALA A 354 -24.01 -1.34 -14.50
CA ALA A 354 -24.67 -0.05 -14.37
C ALA A 354 -26.13 -0.19 -13.90
N ARG A 355 -26.87 -1.14 -14.48
CA ARG A 355 -28.25 -1.47 -14.09
C ARG A 355 -28.31 -1.91 -12.62
N LEU A 356 -27.47 -2.86 -12.20
CA LEU A 356 -27.48 -3.41 -10.85
C LEU A 356 -27.04 -2.40 -9.78
N ARG A 357 -26.16 -1.44 -10.14
CA ARG A 357 -25.75 -0.33 -9.27
C ARG A 357 -26.80 0.78 -9.15
N ALA A 358 -27.86 0.77 -9.97
CA ALA A 358 -28.89 1.79 -9.91
C ALA A 358 -29.54 1.85 -8.51
N PRO A 359 -29.84 3.06 -7.98
CA PRO A 359 -30.43 3.22 -6.64
C PRO A 359 -31.76 2.47 -6.42
N THR A 360 -32.45 2.09 -7.48
CA THR A 360 -33.69 1.30 -7.44
C THR A 360 -33.47 -0.17 -7.05
N ASN A 361 -32.25 -0.69 -7.17
CA ASN A 361 -31.93 -2.07 -6.83
C ASN A 361 -31.66 -2.29 -5.33
N THR A 362 -31.67 -3.55 -4.91
CA THR A 362 -31.38 -3.95 -3.53
C THR A 362 -29.92 -3.65 -3.14
N ALA A 363 -29.66 -3.45 -1.84
CA ALA A 363 -28.28 -3.25 -1.35
C ALA A 363 -27.37 -4.43 -1.71
N ARG A 364 -27.90 -5.67 -1.72
CA ARG A 364 -27.16 -6.87 -2.15
C ARG A 364 -26.78 -6.81 -3.64
N ALA A 365 -27.71 -6.45 -4.51
CA ALA A 365 -27.43 -6.35 -5.94
C ALA A 365 -26.37 -5.27 -6.24
N GLN A 366 -26.50 -4.11 -5.59
CA GLN A 366 -25.52 -3.03 -5.73
C GLN A 366 -24.15 -3.42 -5.21
N TRP A 367 -24.10 -4.05 -4.04
CA TRP A 367 -22.88 -4.58 -3.45
C TRP A 367 -22.16 -5.55 -4.39
N LEU A 368 -22.86 -6.60 -4.85
CA LEU A 368 -22.29 -7.61 -5.74
C LEU A 368 -21.85 -7.01 -7.08
N ALA A 369 -22.56 -6.02 -7.61
CA ALA A 369 -22.14 -5.31 -8.81
C ALA A 369 -20.87 -4.46 -8.59
N THR A 370 -20.72 -3.80 -7.44
CA THR A 370 -19.49 -3.08 -7.07
C THR A 370 -18.30 -4.03 -6.95
N VAL A 371 -18.49 -5.20 -6.34
CA VAL A 371 -17.44 -6.21 -6.22
C VAL A 371 -17.12 -6.86 -7.58
N ALA A 372 -18.13 -7.08 -8.43
CA ALA A 372 -17.93 -7.61 -9.78
C ALA A 372 -17.08 -6.66 -10.65
N GLU A 373 -17.35 -5.35 -10.59
CA GLU A 373 -16.56 -4.34 -11.30
C GLU A 373 -15.08 -4.37 -10.85
N ARG A 374 -14.82 -4.55 -9.55
CA ARG A 374 -13.44 -4.72 -9.05
C ARG A 374 -12.79 -6.01 -9.53
N ALA A 375 -13.55 -7.10 -9.61
CA ALA A 375 -13.05 -8.34 -10.17
C ALA A 375 -12.67 -8.17 -11.65
N GLU A 376 -13.45 -7.40 -12.43
CA GLU A 376 -13.06 -7.04 -13.80
C GLU A 376 -11.80 -6.18 -13.86
N GLU A 377 -11.68 -5.17 -13.01
CA GLU A 377 -10.48 -4.33 -12.90
C GLU A 377 -9.23 -5.16 -12.57
N ALA A 378 -9.40 -6.25 -11.80
CA ALA A 378 -8.35 -7.20 -11.47
C ALA A 378 -8.13 -8.30 -12.53
N GLY A 379 -8.92 -8.31 -13.61
CA GLY A 379 -8.85 -9.32 -14.68
C GLY A 379 -9.52 -10.66 -14.36
N ASP A 380 -10.22 -10.80 -13.23
CA ASP A 380 -10.96 -12.01 -12.85
C ASP A 380 -12.39 -11.98 -13.40
N VAL A 381 -12.47 -12.19 -14.72
CA VAL A 381 -13.73 -12.14 -15.48
C VAL A 381 -14.73 -13.20 -15.02
N ALA A 382 -14.25 -14.40 -14.69
CA ALA A 382 -15.11 -15.49 -14.23
C ALA A 382 -15.77 -15.17 -12.89
N LEU A 383 -15.02 -14.58 -11.95
CA LEU A 383 -15.57 -14.08 -10.69
C LEU A 383 -16.57 -12.95 -10.94
N ALA A 384 -16.26 -12.00 -11.82
CA ALA A 384 -17.16 -10.90 -12.16
C ALA A 384 -18.50 -11.43 -12.69
N GLU A 385 -18.49 -12.38 -13.63
CA GLU A 385 -19.71 -13.00 -14.16
C GLU A 385 -20.50 -13.75 -13.08
N ALA A 386 -19.84 -14.53 -12.24
CA ALA A 386 -20.49 -15.25 -11.15
C ALA A 386 -21.17 -14.30 -10.15
N LEU A 387 -20.53 -13.18 -9.81
CA LEU A 387 -21.09 -12.16 -8.93
C LEU A 387 -22.28 -11.44 -9.57
N LEU A 388 -22.24 -11.14 -10.88
CA LEU A 388 -23.36 -10.53 -11.59
C LEU A 388 -24.57 -11.46 -11.68
N ASN A 389 -24.35 -12.76 -11.92
CA ASN A 389 -25.41 -13.75 -11.89
C ASN A 389 -26.06 -13.86 -10.50
N ALA A 390 -25.26 -13.77 -9.44
CA ALA A 390 -25.74 -13.73 -8.05
C ALA A 390 -26.43 -12.41 -7.67
N ALA A 391 -26.07 -11.30 -8.34
CA ALA A 391 -26.72 -10.01 -8.17
C ALA A 391 -28.11 -9.97 -8.83
N GLU A 392 -28.27 -10.61 -9.98
CA GLU A 392 -29.52 -10.66 -10.75
C GLU A 392 -30.52 -11.67 -10.17
N SER A 393 -30.04 -12.77 -9.60
CA SER A 393 -30.87 -13.81 -8.99
C SER A 393 -30.38 -14.11 -7.57
N PRO A 394 -31.11 -13.66 -6.52
CA PRO A 394 -30.73 -13.95 -5.13
C PRO A 394 -30.67 -15.43 -4.77
N ALA A 395 -31.31 -16.30 -5.56
CA ALA A 395 -31.25 -17.76 -5.41
C ALA A 395 -29.93 -18.36 -5.92
N THR A 396 -29.20 -17.65 -6.78
CA THR A 396 -27.90 -18.08 -7.26
C THR A 396 -26.88 -17.99 -6.12
N PRO A 397 -26.17 -19.09 -5.80
CA PRO A 397 -25.17 -19.08 -4.75
C PRO A 397 -24.00 -18.18 -5.15
N LEU A 398 -23.30 -17.66 -4.15
CA LEU A 398 -22.09 -16.90 -4.37
C LEU A 398 -20.95 -17.81 -4.85
N PRO A 399 -19.88 -17.22 -5.43
CA PRO A 399 -18.69 -17.97 -5.83
C PRO A 399 -18.18 -18.87 -4.70
N ARG A 400 -17.68 -20.06 -5.04
CA ARG A 400 -17.12 -21.00 -4.05
C ARG A 400 -15.97 -20.34 -3.28
N GLY A 401 -15.86 -20.70 -2.00
CA GLY A 401 -14.85 -20.14 -1.09
C GLY A 401 -15.20 -18.76 -0.53
N TRP A 402 -16.38 -18.20 -0.84
CA TRP A 402 -16.84 -16.96 -0.22
C TRP A 402 -17.65 -17.24 1.03
N GLU A 403 -17.24 -16.65 2.15
CA GLU A 403 -17.99 -16.66 3.39
C GLU A 403 -18.47 -15.24 3.72
N ILE A 404 -19.75 -15.10 4.08
CA ILE A 404 -20.35 -13.79 4.40
C ILE A 404 -20.76 -13.74 5.85
N ALA A 405 -20.28 -12.70 6.54
CA ALA A 405 -20.78 -12.30 7.84
C ALA A 405 -21.56 -10.97 7.74
N LYS A 406 -22.73 -10.90 8.34
CA LYS A 406 -23.53 -9.66 8.41
C LYS A 406 -23.69 -9.26 9.88
N ALA A 407 -23.19 -8.08 10.23
CA ALA A 407 -23.44 -7.44 11.51
C ALA A 407 -24.26 -6.17 11.25
N GLY A 408 -25.59 -6.29 11.38
CA GLY A 408 -26.53 -5.21 11.06
C GLY A 408 -26.38 -4.77 9.61
N ASP A 409 -26.06 -3.49 9.45
CA ASP A 409 -25.82 -2.89 8.14
C ASP A 409 -24.41 -3.16 7.59
N LEU A 410 -23.47 -3.63 8.42
CA LEU A 410 -22.09 -3.87 8.04
C LEU A 410 -21.90 -5.32 7.59
N TRP A 411 -21.64 -5.52 6.31
CA TRP A 411 -21.49 -6.84 5.69
C TRP A 411 -20.04 -7.07 5.30
N MET A 412 -19.48 -8.21 5.70
CA MET A 412 -18.11 -8.61 5.38
C MET A 412 -18.14 -9.86 4.52
N ALA A 413 -17.32 -9.90 3.47
CA ALA A 413 -17.04 -11.11 2.70
C ALA A 413 -15.55 -11.48 2.80
N VAL A 414 -15.29 -12.75 3.11
CA VAL A 414 -13.95 -13.35 3.13
C VAL A 414 -13.84 -14.32 1.97
N ARG A 415 -12.74 -14.25 1.23
CA ARG A 415 -12.39 -15.20 0.17
C ARG A 415 -11.39 -16.23 0.71
N GLN A 416 -11.78 -17.48 0.73
CA GLN A 416 -10.94 -18.64 0.97
C GLN A 416 -10.23 -19.05 -0.32
N GLY A 417 -8.90 -19.04 -0.29
CA GLY A 417 -8.05 -19.61 -1.32
C GLY A 417 -7.47 -20.95 -0.89
N SER A 418 -6.77 -21.62 -1.80
CA SER A 418 -6.10 -22.90 -1.52
C SER A 418 -4.92 -22.80 -0.55
N GLU A 419 -4.44 -21.59 -0.27
CA GLU A 419 -3.27 -21.35 0.57
C GLU A 419 -3.50 -20.34 1.71
N GLY A 420 -4.73 -19.85 1.89
CA GLY A 420 -5.00 -18.78 2.85
C GLY A 420 -6.36 -18.11 2.63
N MET A 421 -6.57 -16.99 3.32
CA MET A 421 -7.80 -16.19 3.28
C MET A 421 -7.49 -14.70 3.16
N SER A 422 -8.34 -13.98 2.41
CA SER A 422 -8.27 -12.53 2.25
C SER A 422 -9.64 -11.87 2.44
N LEU A 423 -9.66 -10.62 2.88
CA LEU A 423 -10.87 -9.80 2.87
C LEU A 423 -11.23 -9.48 1.41
N ALA A 424 -12.45 -9.78 1.00
CA ALA A 424 -12.94 -9.45 -0.34
C ALA A 424 -13.79 -8.17 -0.35
N SER A 425 -14.51 -7.90 0.74
CA SER A 425 -15.34 -6.70 0.86
C SER A 425 -15.72 -6.43 2.32
N LEU A 426 -15.88 -5.14 2.63
CA LEU A 426 -16.55 -4.64 3.82
C LEU A 426 -17.54 -3.55 3.38
N TYR A 427 -18.83 -3.88 3.37
CA TYR A 427 -19.88 -3.08 2.78
C TYR A 427 -20.84 -2.52 3.82
N ASP A 428 -21.08 -1.22 3.76
CA ASP A 428 -22.14 -0.54 4.50
C ASP A 428 -23.42 -0.55 3.69
N SER A 429 -24.32 -1.48 4.00
CA SER A 429 -25.57 -1.69 3.25
C SER A 429 -26.60 -0.57 3.42
N ALA A 430 -26.60 0.12 4.57
CA ALA A 430 -27.48 1.27 4.78
C ALA A 430 -27.07 2.47 3.94
N ARG A 431 -25.75 2.68 3.78
CA ARG A 431 -25.21 3.79 2.97
C ARG A 431 -24.79 3.37 1.57
N ARG A 432 -25.03 2.10 1.22
CA ARG A 432 -24.71 1.49 -0.07
C ARG A 432 -23.27 1.77 -0.51
N THR A 433 -22.36 1.71 0.44
CA THR A 433 -20.97 2.14 0.27
C THR A 433 -20.03 1.00 0.60
N GLU A 434 -19.19 0.64 -0.36
CA GLU A 434 -18.07 -0.26 -0.13
C GLU A 434 -16.96 0.49 0.61
N LEU A 435 -16.60 0.01 1.80
CA LEU A 435 -15.60 0.62 2.67
C LEU A 435 -14.22 0.03 2.41
N ALA A 436 -14.12 -1.28 2.17
CA ALA A 436 -12.84 -1.92 1.88
C ALA A 436 -12.32 -1.45 0.52
N ALA A 437 -11.03 -1.17 0.42
CA ALA A 437 -10.32 -1.04 -0.85
C ALA A 437 -10.32 -2.37 -1.64
N ALA A 438 -10.07 -2.30 -2.95
CA ALA A 438 -9.94 -3.51 -3.78
C ALA A 438 -8.72 -4.35 -3.37
N ASP A 439 -7.60 -3.68 -3.11
CA ASP A 439 -6.35 -4.28 -2.66
C ASP A 439 -6.31 -4.22 -1.13
N GLN A 440 -6.31 -5.37 -0.47
CA GLN A 440 -6.32 -5.48 0.99
C GLN A 440 -4.98 -5.99 1.52
N PRO A 441 -4.50 -5.47 2.67
CA PRO A 441 -3.41 -6.12 3.39
C PRO A 441 -3.88 -7.50 3.91
N PRO A 442 -2.94 -8.36 4.32
CA PRO A 442 -3.27 -9.58 5.07
C PRO A 442 -4.13 -9.27 6.29
N LEU A 443 -5.13 -10.10 6.60
CA LEU A 443 -5.99 -9.91 7.79
C LEU A 443 -5.18 -9.88 9.09
N PHE A 444 -4.11 -10.69 9.15
CA PHE A 444 -3.08 -10.63 10.18
C PHE A 444 -1.69 -10.78 9.57
N HIS A 445 -0.69 -10.31 10.32
CA HIS A 445 0.71 -10.67 10.17
C HIS A 445 1.24 -11.09 11.55
N VAL A 446 1.92 -12.24 11.63
CA VAL A 446 2.51 -12.76 12.86
C VAL A 446 4.01 -12.89 12.65
N ARG A 447 4.79 -12.24 13.53
CA ARG A 447 6.23 -12.46 13.62
C ARG A 447 6.53 -13.47 14.71
N LEU A 448 7.22 -14.53 14.35
CA LEU A 448 7.77 -15.51 15.27
C LEU A 448 9.30 -15.35 15.30
N ALA A 449 9.94 -15.70 16.41
CA ALA A 449 11.38 -15.92 16.40
C ALA A 449 11.78 -17.12 17.24
N LYS A 450 12.81 -17.80 16.78
CA LYS A 450 13.42 -18.93 17.44
C LYS A 450 14.10 -18.46 18.73
N THR A 451 13.88 -19.18 19.81
CA THR A 451 14.34 -18.75 21.15
C THR A 451 15.86 -18.84 21.33
N ALA A 452 16.50 -19.79 20.64
CA ALA A 452 17.93 -20.05 20.80
C ALA A 452 18.84 -18.99 20.17
N ASP A 453 18.48 -18.49 18.99
CA ASP A 453 19.35 -17.64 18.14
C ASP A 453 18.65 -16.38 17.60
N GLY A 454 17.34 -16.22 17.84
CA GLY A 454 16.57 -15.07 17.38
C GLY A 454 16.19 -15.10 15.90
N GLU A 455 16.40 -16.22 15.17
CA GLU A 455 15.99 -16.37 13.77
C GLU A 455 14.48 -16.10 13.64
N THR A 456 14.08 -15.14 12.80
CA THR A 456 12.68 -14.74 12.63
C THR A 456 12.01 -15.45 11.47
N VAL A 457 10.72 -15.72 11.63
CA VAL A 457 9.81 -16.17 10.56
C VAL A 457 8.54 -15.32 10.62
N GLU A 458 8.03 -14.95 9.47
CA GLU A 458 6.81 -14.15 9.35
C GLU A 458 5.72 -14.94 8.63
N VAL A 459 4.49 -14.80 9.13
CA VAL A 459 3.32 -15.54 8.62
C VAL A 459 2.16 -14.58 8.41
N GLU A 460 1.49 -14.69 7.27
CA GLU A 460 0.38 -13.84 6.86
C GLU A 460 -0.89 -14.65 6.58
N SER A 461 -2.04 -13.99 6.56
CA SER A 461 -3.32 -14.68 6.36
C SER A 461 -3.53 -15.23 4.94
N GLY A 462 -2.87 -14.65 3.93
CA GLY A 462 -3.24 -14.81 2.52
C GLY A 462 -2.59 -16.01 1.80
N SER A 463 -1.49 -16.56 2.32
CA SER A 463 -0.70 -17.59 1.66
C SER A 463 0.08 -18.45 2.67
N GLY A 464 0.59 -19.60 2.22
CA GLY A 464 1.46 -20.47 3.03
C GLY A 464 0.75 -21.52 3.88
N TRP A 465 -0.58 -21.59 3.85
CA TRP A 465 -1.37 -22.52 4.67
C TRP A 465 -1.78 -23.77 3.89
N GLY A 466 -1.78 -24.93 4.55
CA GLY A 466 -2.37 -26.17 4.04
C GLY A 466 -3.88 -26.25 4.29
N SER A 467 -4.38 -25.54 5.30
CA SER A 467 -5.80 -25.41 5.62
C SER A 467 -6.14 -23.98 6.05
N ALA A 468 -7.18 -23.43 5.44
CA ALA A 468 -7.72 -22.10 5.75
C ALA A 468 -9.25 -22.13 5.60
N GLU A 469 -9.97 -22.03 6.72
CA GLU A 469 -11.42 -22.20 6.78
C GLU A 469 -12.10 -20.97 7.40
N ALA A 470 -13.16 -20.49 6.75
CA ALA A 470 -14.06 -19.50 7.30
C ALA A 470 -15.45 -20.10 7.50
N LYS A 471 -16.10 -19.74 8.61
CA LYS A 471 -17.47 -20.13 8.93
C LYS A 471 -18.20 -18.99 9.59
N ALA A 472 -19.27 -18.52 8.97
CA ALA A 472 -20.18 -17.55 9.55
C ALA A 472 -21.43 -18.24 10.11
N THR A 473 -21.98 -17.62 11.14
CA THR A 473 -23.29 -17.90 11.72
C THR A 473 -24.05 -16.58 11.82
N SER A 474 -25.26 -16.58 12.38
CA SER A 474 -26.01 -15.34 12.60
C SER A 474 -25.30 -14.37 13.56
N ASN A 475 -24.44 -14.86 14.45
CA ASN A 475 -23.90 -14.09 15.58
C ASN A 475 -22.37 -14.05 15.63
N ALA A 476 -21.68 -14.86 14.81
CA ALA A 476 -20.23 -14.95 14.83
C ALA A 476 -19.65 -15.33 13.46
N LEU A 477 -18.44 -14.85 13.18
CA LEU A 477 -17.57 -15.31 12.11
C LEU A 477 -16.32 -15.92 12.74
N THR A 478 -15.98 -17.15 12.36
CA THR A 478 -14.74 -17.83 12.80
C THR A 478 -13.88 -18.12 11.59
N LEU A 479 -12.61 -17.72 11.68
CA LEU A 479 -11.58 -17.93 10.67
C LEU A 479 -10.45 -18.75 11.30
N VAL A 480 -10.08 -19.86 10.67
CA VAL A 480 -9.05 -20.78 11.17
C VAL A 480 -8.02 -21.02 10.08
N TRP A 481 -6.75 -20.85 10.45
CA TRP A 481 -5.60 -21.20 9.64
C TRP A 481 -4.79 -22.26 10.37
N ALA A 482 -4.43 -23.34 9.66
CA ALA A 482 -3.69 -24.47 10.21
C ALA A 482 -2.82 -25.14 9.16
N GLN A 483 -1.93 -26.03 9.61
CA GLN A 483 -1.08 -26.85 8.74
C GLN A 483 -0.22 -25.98 7.80
N HIS A 484 0.55 -25.05 8.37
CA HIS A 484 1.43 -24.20 7.57
C HIS A 484 2.42 -25.05 6.74
N LYS A 485 2.68 -24.66 5.49
CA LYS A 485 3.49 -25.43 4.53
C LYS A 485 4.98 -25.42 4.85
N ASP A 486 5.43 -24.42 5.60
CA ASP A 486 6.79 -24.41 6.16
C ASP A 486 6.90 -25.47 7.27
N PRO A 487 7.72 -26.52 7.11
CA PRO A 487 7.86 -27.59 8.10
C PRO A 487 8.40 -27.09 9.45
N ARG A 488 9.08 -25.94 9.49
CA ARG A 488 9.56 -25.31 10.74
C ARG A 488 8.41 -24.83 11.63
N LEU A 489 7.23 -24.59 11.04
CA LEU A 489 6.03 -24.08 11.69
C LEU A 489 4.98 -25.18 11.92
N SER A 490 5.42 -26.43 12.09
CA SER A 490 4.52 -27.55 12.39
C SER A 490 3.69 -27.28 13.64
N GLY A 491 2.38 -27.54 13.56
CA GLY A 491 1.45 -27.28 14.65
C GLY A 491 0.98 -25.83 14.78
N LEU A 492 1.52 -24.89 14.00
CA LEU A 492 1.06 -23.49 14.00
C LEU A 492 -0.43 -23.43 13.65
N ARG A 493 -1.20 -22.76 14.51
CA ARG A 493 -2.62 -22.53 14.33
C ARG A 493 -3.00 -21.12 14.72
N ILE A 494 -3.71 -20.43 13.84
CA ILE A 494 -4.26 -19.10 14.09
C ILE A 494 -5.78 -19.18 14.01
N THR A 495 -6.48 -18.62 14.99
CA THR A 495 -7.94 -18.54 15.03
C THR A 495 -8.37 -17.12 15.30
N ALA A 496 -9.04 -16.50 14.34
CA ALA A 496 -9.68 -15.20 14.51
C ALA A 496 -11.21 -15.40 14.64
N THR A 497 -11.83 -14.73 15.60
CA THR A 497 -13.29 -14.78 15.79
C THR A 497 -13.84 -13.37 15.90
N ALA A 498 -14.85 -13.07 15.10
CA ALA A 498 -15.64 -11.84 15.18
C ALA A 498 -17.01 -12.16 15.76
N GLN A 499 -17.39 -11.51 16.86
CA GLN A 499 -18.79 -11.44 17.27
C GLN A 499 -19.50 -10.38 16.42
N LEU A 500 -20.68 -10.74 15.88
CA LEU A 500 -21.48 -9.89 15.00
C LEU A 500 -22.52 -9.12 15.83
N ASP A 501 -22.23 -7.85 16.11
CA ASP A 501 -23.13 -6.95 16.82
C ASP A 501 -24.15 -6.35 15.84
N GLN A 502 -25.31 -7.01 15.76
CA GLN A 502 -26.38 -6.64 14.84
C GLN A 502 -26.92 -5.22 15.11
N ARG A 503 -26.92 -4.77 16.37
CA ARG A 503 -27.50 -3.48 16.77
C ARG A 503 -26.58 -2.32 16.45
N ARG A 504 -25.27 -2.48 16.69
CA ARG A 504 -24.27 -1.43 16.44
C ARG A 504 -23.70 -1.47 15.02
N SER A 505 -24.06 -2.48 14.24
CA SER A 505 -23.42 -2.77 12.95
C SER A 505 -21.90 -2.90 13.07
N ALA A 506 -21.45 -3.79 13.97
CA ALA A 506 -20.05 -3.94 14.32
C ALA A 506 -19.56 -5.39 14.34
N LEU A 507 -18.33 -5.62 13.88
CA LEU A 507 -17.58 -6.86 14.08
C LEU A 507 -16.60 -6.66 15.24
N ARG A 508 -16.69 -7.52 16.25
CA ARG A 508 -15.89 -7.48 17.48
C ARG A 508 -14.90 -8.64 17.49
N TRP A 509 -13.66 -8.35 17.15
CA TRP A 509 -12.61 -9.32 16.86
C TRP A 509 -11.77 -9.72 18.06
N LYS A 510 -11.43 -11.00 18.11
CA LYS A 510 -10.35 -11.59 18.90
C LYS A 510 -9.50 -12.49 18.01
N LEU A 511 -8.24 -12.68 18.38
CA LEU A 511 -7.33 -13.62 17.71
C LEU A 511 -6.56 -14.43 18.75
N ASN A 512 -6.38 -15.71 18.47
CA ASN A 512 -5.46 -16.58 19.20
C ASN A 512 -4.44 -17.17 18.22
N CYS A 513 -3.18 -17.18 18.60
CA CYS A 513 -2.08 -17.79 17.86
C CYS A 513 -1.44 -18.85 18.75
N HIS A 514 -1.48 -20.09 18.30
CA HIS A 514 -0.76 -21.20 18.90
C HIS A 514 0.48 -21.49 18.04
N PRO A 515 1.70 -21.19 18.51
CA PRO A 515 2.91 -21.25 17.67
C PRO A 515 3.31 -22.67 17.26
N GLY A 516 2.66 -23.70 17.82
CA GLY A 516 2.98 -25.11 17.59
C GLY A 516 4.09 -25.62 18.52
N ASP A 517 4.58 -26.82 18.23
CA ASP A 517 5.56 -27.53 19.07
C ASP A 517 7.02 -27.15 18.74
N GLY A 518 7.23 -26.26 17.77
CA GLY A 518 8.54 -25.84 17.30
C GLY A 518 9.30 -24.91 18.27
N PRO A 519 10.57 -24.58 17.97
CA PRO A 519 11.42 -23.76 18.83
C PRO A 519 11.08 -22.25 18.77
N TYR A 520 9.94 -21.89 18.17
CA TYR A 520 9.55 -20.50 17.92
C TYR A 520 8.63 -19.97 19.01
N GLY A 521 8.91 -18.76 19.48
CA GLY A 521 8.01 -17.93 20.28
C GLY A 521 7.33 -16.87 19.41
N VAL A 522 6.09 -16.51 19.74
CA VAL A 522 5.42 -15.37 19.10
C VAL A 522 6.10 -14.09 19.56
N ARG A 523 6.48 -13.19 18.63
CA ARG A 523 7.10 -11.90 18.94
C ARG A 523 6.09 -10.77 18.90
N SER A 524 5.31 -10.71 17.83
CA SER A 524 4.23 -9.75 17.72
C SER A 524 3.15 -10.24 16.76
N VAL A 525 1.97 -9.67 16.91
CA VAL A 525 0.82 -9.93 16.05
C VAL A 525 0.23 -8.58 15.61
N MET A 526 0.19 -8.37 14.30
CA MET A 526 -0.52 -7.27 13.68
C MET A 526 -1.91 -7.72 13.24
N PHE A 527 -2.96 -7.23 13.89
CA PHE A 527 -4.35 -7.66 13.63
C PHE A 527 -5.40 -6.66 14.18
N PRO A 528 -6.62 -6.67 13.64
CA PRO A 528 -6.91 -6.94 12.24
C PRO A 528 -6.39 -5.77 11.39
N GLN A 529 -5.97 -6.07 10.16
CA GLN A 529 -5.59 -5.03 9.19
C GLN A 529 -6.74 -4.80 8.20
N ILE A 530 -6.92 -3.54 7.80
CA ILE A 530 -7.88 -3.18 6.75
C ILE A 530 -7.41 -1.97 5.96
N ALA A 531 -7.53 -2.02 4.64
CA ALA A 531 -7.41 -0.86 3.76
C ALA A 531 -8.80 -0.28 3.48
N VAL A 532 -9.03 0.99 3.84
CA VAL A 532 -10.30 1.70 3.64
C VAL A 532 -10.18 2.68 2.47
N GLU A 533 -11.09 2.57 1.51
CA GLU A 533 -11.14 3.47 0.36
C GLU A 533 -11.65 4.85 0.77
N PRO A 534 -11.05 5.97 0.30
CA PRO A 534 -11.65 7.29 0.45
C PRO A 534 -13.01 7.34 -0.27
N MET A 535 -14.09 7.38 0.50
CA MET A 535 -15.44 7.20 -0.04
C MET A 535 -15.93 8.39 -0.87
N ALA A 536 -15.35 9.57 -0.66
CA ALA A 536 -15.66 10.83 -1.35
C ALA A 536 -14.50 11.81 -1.18
N ALA A 537 -14.52 12.92 -1.93
CA ALA A 537 -13.49 13.96 -1.90
C ALA A 537 -13.33 14.62 -0.51
N ASP A 538 -14.39 14.61 0.30
CA ASP A 538 -14.41 15.14 1.66
C ASP A 538 -13.95 14.12 2.73
N ALA A 539 -13.42 12.97 2.32
CA ALA A 539 -13.02 11.94 3.27
C ALA A 539 -11.98 12.46 4.28
N ARG A 540 -12.13 11.97 5.51
CA ARG A 540 -11.33 12.32 6.69
C ARG A 540 -10.76 11.06 7.32
N ALA A 541 -9.60 11.21 7.96
CA ALA A 541 -8.98 10.17 8.78
C ALA A 541 -8.70 10.68 10.19
N LEU A 542 -9.24 9.99 11.20
CA LEU A 542 -9.00 10.26 12.62
C LEU A 542 -7.81 9.43 13.11
N TYR A 543 -6.92 10.05 13.88
CA TYR A 543 -5.79 9.41 14.52
C TYR A 543 -5.57 9.93 15.96
N PRO A 544 -5.20 9.07 16.93
CA PRO A 544 -5.18 9.43 18.34
C PRO A 544 -3.80 9.94 18.76
N VAL A 545 -3.36 11.08 18.19
CA VAL A 545 -2.11 11.75 18.59
C VAL A 545 -2.39 12.99 19.44
N GLY A 546 -1.73 13.11 20.60
CA GLY A 546 -1.97 14.18 21.57
C GLY A 546 -3.46 14.24 21.98
N PRO A 547 -4.17 15.37 21.79
CA PRO A 547 -5.61 15.47 22.03
C PRO A 547 -6.47 14.80 20.95
N GLY A 548 -5.88 14.34 19.84
CA GLY A 548 -6.54 13.80 18.66
C GLY A 548 -6.29 14.67 17.42
N GLU A 549 -6.19 14.03 16.25
CA GLU A 549 -6.00 14.72 14.97
C GLU A 549 -6.96 14.17 13.90
N GLU A 550 -7.62 15.06 13.18
CA GLU A 550 -8.38 14.76 11.96
C GLU A 550 -7.61 15.25 10.73
N ALA A 551 -7.30 14.35 9.81
CA ALA A 551 -6.65 14.68 8.54
C ALA A 551 -7.67 14.71 7.39
N SER A 552 -7.55 15.74 6.55
CA SER A 552 -8.31 15.91 5.31
C SER A 552 -7.62 15.13 4.19
N LEU A 553 -8.21 14.04 3.67
CA LEU A 553 -7.48 13.12 2.75
C LEU A 553 -7.16 13.73 1.37
N ASP A 554 -7.87 14.77 0.96
CA ASP A 554 -7.58 15.60 -0.20
C ASP A 554 -6.34 16.50 0.00
N ARG A 555 -6.11 16.98 1.23
CA ARG A 555 -4.97 17.86 1.59
C ARG A 555 -3.79 17.12 2.18
N THR A 556 -4.01 15.88 2.62
CA THR A 556 -3.02 15.01 3.24
C THR A 556 -2.88 13.75 2.37
N PRO A 557 -2.18 13.85 1.23
CA PRO A 557 -2.07 12.76 0.28
C PRO A 557 -1.40 11.53 0.92
N SER A 558 -0.33 11.71 1.69
CA SER A 558 0.37 10.62 2.37
C SER A 558 0.18 10.68 3.89
N ILE A 559 0.10 9.51 4.51
CA ILE A 559 0.01 9.33 5.96
C ILE A 559 0.97 8.19 6.33
N ASN A 560 1.84 8.42 7.31
CA ASN A 560 2.63 7.35 7.91
C ASN A 560 2.73 7.63 9.41
N ARG A 561 1.78 7.10 10.17
CA ARG A 561 1.65 7.33 11.60
C ARG A 561 1.76 6.01 12.34
N THR A 562 2.57 6.00 13.38
CA THR A 562 2.73 4.86 14.29
C THR A 562 3.01 5.42 15.68
N SER A 563 2.24 4.98 16.68
CA SER A 563 2.46 5.39 18.07
C SER A 563 2.18 4.25 19.04
N LEU A 564 3.03 4.12 20.07
CA LEU A 564 2.88 3.14 21.13
C LEU A 564 1.77 3.57 22.10
N TYR A 565 0.63 2.90 22.08
CA TYR A 565 -0.36 3.02 23.13
C TYR A 565 -0.03 2.07 24.31
N PRO A 566 -0.26 2.46 25.57
CA PRO A 566 -0.54 3.82 26.02
C PRO A 566 0.76 4.63 26.16
N ASN A 567 0.76 5.88 25.70
CA ASN A 567 1.79 6.87 26.02
C ASN A 567 1.19 8.29 26.08
N GLY A 568 1.98 9.30 26.49
CA GLY A 568 1.50 10.69 26.63
C GLY A 568 1.00 11.35 25.33
N TRP A 569 1.37 10.79 24.17
CA TRP A 569 0.95 11.20 22.84
C TRP A 569 -0.06 10.26 22.19
N CYS A 570 -0.33 9.08 22.75
CA CYS A 570 -1.34 8.15 22.25
C CYS A 570 -2.04 7.50 23.44
N THR A 571 -3.13 8.13 23.83
CA THR A 571 -3.86 7.83 25.08
C THR A 571 -5.08 6.95 24.86
N ILE A 572 -5.46 6.69 23.60
CA ILE A 572 -6.52 5.76 23.20
C ILE A 572 -6.16 5.05 21.86
N PRO A 573 -6.44 3.75 21.70
CA PRO A 573 -6.26 3.02 20.44
C PRO A 573 -7.50 3.14 19.55
N LEU A 574 -7.78 4.36 19.05
CA LEU A 574 -8.93 4.69 18.21
C LEU A 574 -8.48 5.31 16.88
N MET A 575 -8.98 4.78 15.76
CA MET A 575 -8.86 5.35 14.42
C MET A 575 -10.21 5.35 13.71
N ALA A 576 -10.37 6.20 12.71
CA ALA A 576 -11.53 6.14 11.81
C ALA A 576 -11.19 6.70 10.43
N VAL A 577 -11.93 6.25 9.41
CA VAL A 577 -11.96 6.86 8.08
C VAL A 577 -13.42 7.04 7.68
N TYR A 578 -13.82 8.26 7.35
CA TYR A 578 -15.23 8.60 7.08
C TYR A 578 -15.38 9.74 6.09
N SER A 579 -16.57 9.87 5.51
CA SER A 579 -17.00 11.03 4.72
C SER A 579 -18.16 11.71 5.45
N PRO A 580 -18.01 12.97 5.89
CA PRO A 580 -19.10 13.74 6.49
C PRO A 580 -20.33 13.85 5.58
N THR A 581 -20.14 14.08 4.28
CA THR A 581 -21.25 14.22 3.31
C THR A 581 -21.97 12.90 3.06
N LYS A 582 -21.24 11.80 2.82
CA LYS A 582 -21.87 10.46 2.69
C LYS A 582 -22.38 9.94 4.03
N ARG A 583 -21.93 10.54 5.13
CA ARG A 583 -22.19 10.11 6.52
C ARG A 583 -21.88 8.61 6.69
N ALA A 584 -20.85 8.12 6.01
CA ALA A 584 -20.44 6.72 5.95
C ALA A 584 -18.96 6.63 6.31
N GLY A 585 -18.56 5.56 6.95
CA GLY A 585 -17.18 5.35 7.35
C GLY A 585 -16.99 4.10 8.18
N LEU A 586 -15.75 3.90 8.59
CA LEU A 586 -15.34 2.81 9.45
C LEU A 586 -14.67 3.36 10.71
N TYR A 587 -15.23 3.03 11.85
CA TYR A 587 -14.61 3.14 13.16
C TYR A 587 -13.76 1.88 13.41
N VAL A 588 -12.51 2.07 13.80
CA VAL A 588 -11.56 0.99 14.13
C VAL A 588 -10.90 1.29 15.47
N ALA A 589 -11.19 0.49 16.51
CA ALA A 589 -10.58 0.69 17.81
C ALA A 589 -10.31 -0.61 18.56
N CYS A 590 -9.31 -0.61 19.43
CA CYS A 590 -9.08 -1.72 20.36
C CYS A 590 -9.74 -1.43 21.72
N HIS A 591 -10.87 -2.08 21.98
CA HIS A 591 -11.57 -2.09 23.27
C HIS A 591 -10.83 -3.00 24.25
N ASP A 592 -9.79 -2.45 24.87
CA ASP A 592 -8.90 -3.15 25.81
C ASP A 592 -9.07 -2.62 27.25
N PRO A 593 -9.72 -3.40 28.14
CA PRO A 593 -10.00 -2.95 29.50
C PRO A 593 -8.74 -2.78 30.36
N LEU A 594 -7.59 -3.36 29.95
CA LEU A 594 -6.34 -3.34 30.70
C LEU A 594 -5.30 -2.35 30.13
N ALA A 595 -5.62 -1.65 29.04
CA ALA A 595 -4.70 -0.72 28.38
C ALA A 595 -3.34 -1.36 28.00
N SER A 596 -3.36 -2.58 27.47
CA SER A 596 -2.15 -3.33 27.07
C SER A 596 -1.38 -2.59 25.98
N ALA A 597 -0.05 -2.74 25.99
CA ALA A 597 0.84 -2.08 25.04
C ALA A 597 0.56 -2.53 23.59
N LYS A 598 0.48 -1.58 22.65
CA LYS A 598 0.31 -1.85 21.20
C LYS A 598 0.69 -0.65 20.35
N GLN A 599 1.21 -0.89 19.16
CA GLN A 599 1.36 0.15 18.15
C GLN A 599 0.00 0.40 17.49
N VAL A 600 -0.43 1.65 17.44
CA VAL A 600 -1.56 2.12 16.62
C VAL A 600 -0.98 2.59 15.30
N ILE A 601 -1.44 2.04 14.17
CA ILE A 601 -0.81 2.25 12.85
C ILE A 601 -1.85 2.74 11.85
N GLN A 602 -1.56 3.89 11.22
CA GLN A 602 -2.32 4.43 10.11
C GLN A 602 -1.36 4.78 8.96
N ARG A 603 -1.58 4.19 7.79
CA ARG A 603 -0.73 4.38 6.61
C ARG A 603 -1.52 4.72 5.36
N ARG A 604 -0.95 5.55 4.51
CA ARG A 604 -1.45 5.92 3.20
C ARG A 604 -0.29 6.38 2.34
N GLU A 605 -0.08 5.76 1.19
CA GLU A 605 1.08 6.06 0.34
C GLU A 605 0.86 7.30 -0.55
N GLY A 606 -0.38 7.77 -0.71
CA GLY A 606 -0.70 9.00 -1.46
C GLY A 606 -2.20 9.18 -1.75
N ALA A 607 -2.55 10.26 -2.47
CA ALA A 607 -3.91 10.71 -2.81
C ALA A 607 -4.89 9.68 -3.42
N ASP A 608 -4.41 8.64 -4.11
CA ASP A 608 -5.26 7.59 -4.71
C ASP A 608 -5.08 6.22 -4.04
N HIS A 609 -4.40 6.19 -2.88
CA HIS A 609 -4.29 4.96 -2.09
C HIS A 609 -5.32 4.94 -0.96
N PRO A 610 -5.76 3.74 -0.57
CA PRO A 610 -6.57 3.57 0.60
C PRO A 610 -5.78 3.90 1.87
N VAL A 611 -6.52 4.16 2.94
CA VAL A 611 -5.95 4.32 4.28
C VAL A 611 -5.93 2.94 4.94
N VAL A 612 -4.74 2.44 5.23
CA VAL A 612 -4.52 1.21 5.99
C VAL A 612 -4.57 1.49 7.48
N LEU A 613 -5.41 0.76 8.20
CA LEU A 613 -5.57 0.83 9.65
C LEU A 613 -5.19 -0.52 10.26
N SER A 614 -4.30 -0.52 11.25
CA SER A 614 -3.93 -1.73 11.99
C SER A 614 -3.44 -1.44 13.41
N PHE A 615 -3.36 -2.51 14.21
CA PHE A 615 -2.68 -2.52 15.50
C PHE A 615 -1.62 -3.62 15.49
N ASP A 616 -0.44 -3.36 16.05
CA ASP A 616 0.61 -4.37 16.26
C ASP A 616 0.90 -4.53 17.75
N VAL A 617 0.69 -5.74 18.25
CA VAL A 617 0.77 -6.07 19.67
C VAL A 617 2.00 -6.95 19.91
N PRO A 618 2.98 -6.53 20.73
CA PRO A 618 4.05 -7.41 21.17
C PRO A 618 3.48 -8.54 22.04
N ALA A 619 3.95 -9.76 21.85
CA ALA A 619 3.52 -10.88 22.66
C ALA A 619 4.16 -10.81 24.07
N PRO A 620 3.42 -11.16 25.13
CA PRO A 620 4.04 -11.47 26.42
C PRO A 620 4.91 -12.74 26.28
N ASP A 621 5.91 -12.89 27.16
CA ASP A 621 6.78 -14.08 27.19
C ASP A 621 7.44 -14.40 25.83
N MET A 622 7.74 -13.37 25.04
CA MET A 622 8.22 -13.52 23.66
C MET A 622 9.59 -14.20 23.52
N ASP A 623 10.30 -14.40 24.62
CA ASP A 623 11.55 -15.15 24.75
C ASP A 623 11.34 -16.66 24.96
N ARG A 624 10.10 -17.12 25.10
CA ARG A 624 9.73 -18.52 25.35
C ARG A 624 9.04 -19.14 24.13
N SER A 625 9.41 -20.38 23.81
CA SER A 625 8.81 -21.14 22.70
C SER A 625 7.54 -21.85 23.15
N GLY A 626 6.62 -22.09 22.22
CA GLY A 626 5.38 -22.84 22.51
C GLY A 626 4.33 -22.07 23.32
N VAL A 627 4.61 -20.84 23.76
CA VAL A 627 3.64 -20.03 24.52
C VAL A 627 2.56 -19.49 23.57
N PRO A 628 1.27 -19.80 23.79
CA PRO A 628 0.21 -19.27 22.96
C PRO A 628 0.03 -17.78 23.21
N PHE A 629 -0.25 -17.04 22.13
CA PHE A 629 -0.63 -15.64 22.18
C PHE A 629 -2.15 -15.50 22.11
N ALA A 630 -2.70 -14.69 23.00
CA ALA A 630 -4.10 -14.25 22.95
C ALA A 630 -4.15 -12.73 22.77
N TRP A 631 -4.97 -12.27 21.81
CA TRP A 631 -5.17 -10.86 21.55
C TRP A 631 -5.69 -10.12 22.80
N PRO A 632 -5.02 -9.05 23.28
CA PRO A 632 -5.49 -8.31 24.43
C PRO A 632 -6.68 -7.41 24.04
N GLY A 633 -7.81 -7.60 24.72
CA GLY A 633 -9.03 -6.85 24.47
C GLY A 633 -9.83 -7.36 23.25
N VAL A 634 -10.58 -6.45 22.63
CA VAL A 634 -11.42 -6.72 21.45
C VAL A 634 -11.23 -5.61 20.42
N THR A 635 -10.81 -5.94 19.21
CA THR A 635 -10.76 -4.93 18.14
C THR A 635 -12.12 -4.81 17.45
N VAL A 636 -12.66 -3.60 17.38
CA VAL A 636 -13.99 -3.33 16.84
C VAL A 636 -13.88 -2.65 15.49
N TRP A 637 -14.49 -3.25 14.47
CA TRP A 637 -14.83 -2.61 13.20
C TRP A 637 -16.31 -2.27 13.23
N GLN A 638 -16.65 -0.98 13.27
CA GLN A 638 -18.04 -0.53 13.36
C GLN A 638 -18.34 0.47 12.25
N ALA A 639 -19.52 0.34 11.64
CA ALA A 639 -19.98 1.31 10.66
C ALA A 639 -20.17 2.68 11.33
N LEU A 640 -19.48 3.70 10.83
CA LEU A 640 -19.53 5.06 11.35
C LEU A 640 -20.54 5.89 10.56
N ARG A 641 -21.35 6.69 11.27
CA ARG A 641 -22.50 7.42 10.70
C ARG A 641 -22.35 8.95 10.75
N GLY A 642 -21.28 9.42 11.39
CA GLY A 642 -20.95 10.83 11.54
C GLY A 642 -19.43 11.01 11.52
N ASP A 643 -18.90 11.79 12.44
CA ASP A 643 -17.52 12.30 12.38
C ASP A 643 -16.63 11.82 13.55
N TRP A 644 -15.49 12.50 13.75
CA TRP A 644 -14.55 12.21 14.83
C TRP A 644 -15.20 12.26 16.22
N PHE A 645 -16.20 13.13 16.42
CA PHE A 645 -16.87 13.28 17.70
C PHE A 645 -17.75 12.06 17.97
N ASP A 646 -18.47 11.58 16.97
CA ASP A 646 -19.24 10.33 17.08
C ASP A 646 -18.31 9.12 17.33
N ALA A 647 -17.17 9.05 16.64
CA ALA A 647 -16.16 8.02 16.90
C ALA A 647 -15.65 8.08 18.35
N ALA A 648 -15.33 9.27 18.86
CA ALA A 648 -14.93 9.46 20.25
C ALA A 648 -16.02 9.09 21.25
N ARG A 649 -17.29 9.37 20.92
CA ARG A 649 -18.44 8.97 21.76
C ARG A 649 -18.64 7.47 21.81
N ILE A 650 -18.48 6.76 20.69
CA ILE A 650 -18.51 5.29 20.67
C ILE A 650 -17.43 4.72 21.58
N TYR A 651 -16.20 5.25 21.50
CA TYR A 651 -15.11 4.81 22.35
C TYR A 651 -15.34 5.16 23.83
N ARG A 652 -15.81 6.37 24.13
CA ARG A 652 -16.15 6.82 25.50
C ARG A 652 -17.22 5.95 26.13
N GLU A 653 -18.28 5.62 25.38
CA GLU A 653 -19.37 4.77 25.89
C GLU A 653 -18.81 3.43 26.38
N TRP A 654 -17.99 2.76 25.55
CA TRP A 654 -17.32 1.53 25.96
C TRP A 654 -16.37 1.75 27.14
N ALA A 655 -15.49 2.75 27.06
CA ALA A 655 -14.47 2.97 28.10
C ALA A 655 -15.11 3.23 29.46
N SER A 656 -16.16 4.05 29.51
CA SER A 656 -16.88 4.36 30.74
C SER A 656 -17.62 3.18 31.36
N ALA A 657 -17.99 2.20 30.54
CA ALA A 657 -18.69 1.00 31.01
C ALA A 657 -17.74 -0.14 31.40
N GLU A 658 -16.65 -0.33 30.65
CA GLU A 658 -15.88 -1.58 30.66
C GLU A 658 -14.39 -1.39 31.00
N ALA A 659 -13.82 -0.20 30.83
CA ALA A 659 -12.38 -0.02 31.01
C ALA A 659 -12.01 0.11 32.49
N ALA A 660 -11.11 -0.75 32.97
CA ALA A 660 -10.67 -0.73 34.36
C ALA A 660 -9.90 0.56 34.73
N TRP A 661 -9.32 1.21 33.73
CA TRP A 661 -8.61 2.48 33.84
C TRP A 661 -9.53 3.71 33.74
N TRP A 662 -10.83 3.55 33.46
CA TRP A 662 -11.76 4.66 33.44
C TRP A 662 -12.14 5.08 34.87
N PRO A 663 -12.12 6.38 35.20
CA PRO A 663 -12.52 6.85 36.53
C PRO A 663 -14.01 6.54 36.82
N LYS A 664 -14.29 5.84 37.92
CA LYS A 664 -15.67 5.47 38.31
C LYS A 664 -16.58 6.67 38.60
N ASP A 665 -16.00 7.78 39.04
CA ASP A 665 -16.70 9.04 39.39
C ASP A 665 -16.53 10.12 38.29
N ALA A 666 -16.54 9.76 37.01
CA ALA A 666 -16.27 10.69 35.91
C ALA A 666 -17.22 11.91 35.85
N ASP A 667 -18.41 11.83 36.45
CA ASP A 667 -19.36 12.95 36.53
C ASP A 667 -19.00 14.02 37.58
N ALA A 668 -17.98 13.80 38.42
CA ALA A 668 -17.62 14.71 39.52
C ALA A 668 -16.18 15.27 39.45
N GLY A 669 -15.50 15.14 38.32
CA GLY A 669 -14.10 15.51 38.17
C GLY A 669 -13.17 14.68 39.07
N ARG A 670 -11.87 14.86 38.90
CA ARG A 670 -10.87 14.36 39.85
C ARG A 670 -11.07 15.07 41.20
N LYS A 671 -11.89 14.50 42.10
CA LYS A 671 -12.14 15.04 43.46
C LYS A 671 -10.85 15.12 44.29
N ASP A 672 -9.86 14.30 43.95
CA ASP A 672 -8.50 14.30 44.47
C ASP A 672 -7.62 15.44 43.93
N THR A 673 -8.07 16.17 42.90
CA THR A 673 -7.36 17.37 42.41
C THR A 673 -7.88 18.61 43.16
N PRO A 674 -7.01 19.42 43.79
CA PRO A 674 -7.43 20.65 44.46
C PRO A 674 -8.10 21.65 43.50
N VAL A 675 -9.05 22.44 44.02
CA VAL A 675 -9.77 23.48 43.25
C VAL A 675 -8.79 24.43 42.56
N TRP A 676 -7.79 24.92 43.30
CA TRP A 676 -6.79 25.85 42.78
C TRP A 676 -6.13 25.28 41.52
N MET A 677 -5.74 24.01 41.51
CA MET A 677 -5.06 23.39 40.37
C MET A 677 -5.97 23.26 39.13
N ARG A 678 -7.29 23.12 39.33
CA ARG A 678 -8.27 23.05 38.24
C ARG A 678 -8.57 24.41 37.62
N GLU A 679 -8.48 25.48 38.41
CA GLU A 679 -8.90 26.83 38.03
C GLU A 679 -7.74 27.74 37.63
N LEU A 680 -6.48 27.37 37.93
CA LEU A 680 -5.30 28.11 37.54
C LEU A 680 -5.17 28.25 36.02
N CYS A 681 -5.15 29.50 35.54
CA CYS A 681 -5.04 29.83 34.12
C CYS A 681 -3.62 30.19 33.65
N ALA A 682 -2.68 30.39 34.58
CA ALA A 682 -1.30 30.77 34.26
C ALA A 682 -0.29 29.99 35.13
N TRP A 683 0.82 29.59 34.50
CA TRP A 683 1.91 28.86 35.13
C TRP A 683 3.25 29.49 34.74
N ALA A 684 4.09 29.77 35.73
CA ALA A 684 5.50 30.07 35.53
C ALA A 684 6.30 28.76 35.47
N GLN A 685 7.19 28.63 34.49
CA GLN A 685 8.17 27.55 34.43
C GLN A 685 9.57 28.17 34.44
N THR A 686 10.23 28.08 35.59
CA THR A 686 11.59 28.56 35.82
C THR A 686 12.23 27.73 36.93
N GLY A 687 13.48 27.99 37.29
CA GLY A 687 14.17 27.17 38.27
C GLY A 687 15.43 27.78 38.86
N GLY A 688 15.97 27.10 39.86
CA GLY A 688 17.16 27.52 40.59
C GLY A 688 16.95 27.73 42.08
N ALA A 689 17.92 28.37 42.73
CA ALA A 689 17.82 28.83 44.10
C ALA A 689 16.73 29.91 44.23
N PRO A 690 16.15 30.10 45.43
CA PRO A 690 15.12 31.12 45.65
C PRO A 690 15.46 32.52 45.10
N ALA A 691 16.69 32.98 45.35
CA ALA A 691 17.17 34.30 44.91
C ALA A 691 17.20 34.47 43.38
N GLU A 692 17.22 33.38 42.62
CA GLU A 692 17.33 33.38 41.17
C GLU A 692 15.96 33.50 40.48
N CYS A 693 14.88 33.05 41.14
CA CYS A 693 13.59 32.86 40.49
C CYS A 693 12.36 33.43 41.22
N VAL A 694 12.36 33.50 42.55
CA VAL A 694 11.14 33.78 43.35
C VAL A 694 10.56 35.16 43.05
N GLU A 695 11.39 36.21 43.03
CA GLU A 695 10.89 37.57 42.78
C GLU A 695 10.37 37.77 41.36
N ALA A 696 10.95 37.09 40.38
CA ALA A 696 10.44 37.12 39.01
C ALA A 696 9.05 36.46 38.92
N VAL A 697 8.83 35.34 39.61
CA VAL A 697 7.53 34.67 39.67
C VAL A 697 6.50 35.53 40.40
N LYS A 698 6.86 36.15 41.54
CA LYS A 698 5.99 37.09 42.25
C LYS A 698 5.67 38.32 41.41
N GLN A 699 6.64 38.83 40.63
CA GLN A 699 6.40 39.92 39.70
C GLN A 699 5.40 39.51 38.61
N MET A 700 5.55 38.33 38.01
CA MET A 700 4.58 37.79 37.05
C MET A 700 3.18 37.69 37.66
N GLN A 701 3.07 37.17 38.89
CA GLN A 701 1.80 37.09 39.62
C GLN A 701 1.17 38.47 39.79
N ARG A 702 1.94 39.47 40.27
CA ARG A 702 1.47 40.86 40.43
C ARG A 702 1.03 41.48 39.10
N THR A 703 1.77 41.22 38.02
CA THR A 703 1.45 41.74 36.69
C THR A 703 0.16 41.15 36.13
N LEU A 704 -0.06 39.85 36.31
CA LEU A 704 -1.28 39.18 35.85
C LEU A 704 -2.49 39.44 36.76
N GLY A 705 -2.26 39.76 38.04
CA GLY A 705 -3.31 40.09 39.00
C GLY A 705 -4.23 38.93 39.37
N VAL A 706 -3.81 37.69 39.10
CA VAL A 706 -4.54 36.45 39.39
C VAL A 706 -3.63 35.45 40.10
N PRO A 707 -4.17 34.45 40.82
CA PRO A 707 -3.38 33.31 41.29
C PRO A 707 -2.67 32.62 40.12
N ILE A 708 -1.43 32.19 40.31
CA ILE A 708 -0.65 31.46 39.30
C ILE A 708 -0.04 30.19 39.88
N GLY A 709 0.29 29.24 39.02
CA GLY A 709 1.13 28.09 39.36
C GLY A 709 2.61 28.41 39.14
N PHE A 710 3.49 27.77 39.89
CA PHE A 710 4.93 27.79 39.66
C PHE A 710 5.47 26.37 39.58
N HIS A 711 5.85 25.94 38.38
CA HIS A 711 6.55 24.69 38.15
C HIS A 711 8.06 24.92 38.36
N TRP A 712 8.55 24.58 39.57
CA TRP A 712 9.88 24.94 40.03
C TRP A 712 10.91 23.86 39.66
N TYR A 713 11.76 24.14 38.67
CA TYR A 713 12.88 23.28 38.27
C TYR A 713 14.13 23.55 39.13
N ASN A 714 15.04 22.57 39.27
CA ASN A 714 16.34 22.77 39.92
C ASN A 714 16.27 23.38 41.34
N TRP A 715 15.21 23.04 42.08
CA TRP A 715 15.00 23.46 43.48
C TRP A 715 15.95 22.74 44.45
N HIS A 716 16.64 21.72 43.97
CA HIS A 716 17.56 20.86 44.72
C HIS A 716 19.02 21.08 44.34
N GLN A 717 19.95 20.55 45.15
CA GLN A 717 21.39 20.68 44.92
C GLN A 717 21.92 19.72 43.85
N ILE A 718 21.24 18.59 43.66
CA ILE A 718 21.58 17.61 42.61
C ILE A 718 21.44 18.27 41.24
N PRO A 719 22.41 18.12 40.31
CA PRO A 719 22.30 18.64 38.95
C PRO A 719 21.04 18.14 38.22
N PHE A 720 20.56 18.92 37.26
CA PHE A 720 19.40 18.54 36.45
C PHE A 720 19.66 17.25 35.65
N ASP A 721 18.65 16.38 35.53
CA ASP A 721 18.74 15.09 34.83
C ASP A 721 19.92 14.22 35.30
N ASN A 722 20.09 14.16 36.62
CA ASN A 722 21.10 13.32 37.26
C ASN A 722 20.58 12.73 38.58
N ASP A 723 21.08 11.53 38.91
CA ASP A 723 20.82 10.79 40.15
C ASP A 723 19.33 10.58 40.50
N TYR A 724 18.43 10.51 39.50
CA TYR A 724 17.02 10.20 39.75
C TYR A 724 16.85 8.81 40.39
N PRO A 725 15.93 8.62 41.36
CA PRO A 725 14.91 9.56 41.83
C PRO A 725 15.33 10.42 43.05
N HIS A 726 16.63 10.61 43.30
CA HIS A 726 17.12 11.40 44.43
C HIS A 726 17.03 12.90 44.13
N TYR A 727 16.33 13.63 45.00
CA TYR A 727 16.10 15.08 44.86
C TYR A 727 16.57 15.88 46.08
N PHE A 728 17.18 15.23 47.06
CA PHE A 728 17.60 15.89 48.29
C PHE A 728 19.12 15.91 48.42
N PRO A 729 19.69 16.95 49.03
CA PRO A 729 19.01 18.07 49.72
C PRO A 729 18.47 19.18 48.80
N THR A 730 17.52 19.96 49.31
CA THR A 730 17.05 21.20 48.66
C THR A 730 18.20 22.21 48.55
N LYS A 731 18.11 23.18 47.65
CA LYS A 731 18.90 24.41 47.76
C LYS A 731 18.51 25.18 49.04
N PRO A 732 19.40 26.01 49.61
CA PRO A 732 19.07 26.81 50.79
C PRO A 732 17.86 27.73 50.56
N GLY A 733 16.98 27.86 51.55
CA GLY A 733 15.86 28.81 51.54
C GLY A 733 14.60 28.35 50.80
N VAL A 734 14.55 27.11 50.28
CA VAL A 734 13.42 26.64 49.48
C VAL A 734 12.13 26.56 50.29
N ALA A 735 12.19 26.09 51.55
CA ALA A 735 11.00 25.97 52.39
C ALA A 735 10.37 27.35 52.68
N GLU A 736 11.20 28.33 53.02
CA GLU A 736 10.82 29.71 53.28
C GLU A 736 10.24 30.36 52.02
N ALA A 737 10.87 30.12 50.87
CA ALA A 737 10.41 30.62 49.58
C ALA A 737 9.05 30.02 49.17
N VAL A 738 8.81 28.72 49.41
CA VAL A 738 7.49 28.12 49.17
C VAL A 738 6.41 28.79 50.01
N ALA A 739 6.68 29.07 51.29
CA ALA A 739 5.74 29.75 52.17
C ALA A 739 5.45 31.19 51.69
N ASP A 740 6.49 31.95 51.29
CA ASP A 740 6.34 33.30 50.74
C ASP A 740 5.54 33.30 49.43
N LEU A 741 5.83 32.38 48.51
CA LEU A 741 5.10 32.22 47.25
C LEU A 741 3.62 31.92 47.49
N GLN A 742 3.30 31.00 48.41
CA GLN A 742 1.91 30.67 48.74
C GLN A 742 1.17 31.86 49.36
N ALA A 743 1.82 32.64 50.22
CA ALA A 743 1.25 33.88 50.77
C ALA A 743 0.93 34.93 49.70
N HIS A 744 1.60 34.87 48.55
CA HIS A 744 1.41 35.74 47.38
C HIS A 744 0.57 35.08 46.27
N GLN A 745 -0.29 34.12 46.60
CA GLN A 745 -1.17 33.42 45.64
C GLN A 745 -0.42 32.71 44.51
N VAL A 746 0.80 32.25 44.77
CA VAL A 746 1.57 31.39 43.86
C VAL A 746 1.56 29.97 44.40
N HIS A 747 0.95 29.05 43.64
CA HIS A 747 0.90 27.63 43.99
C HIS A 747 2.12 26.90 43.43
N VAL A 748 2.98 26.40 44.32
CA VAL A 748 4.24 25.76 43.93
C VAL A 748 4.07 24.27 43.63
N MET A 749 4.63 23.82 42.50
CA MET A 749 4.78 22.43 42.12
C MET A 749 6.27 22.18 41.80
N PRO A 750 7.04 21.56 42.70
CA PRO A 750 8.42 21.20 42.39
C PRO A 750 8.47 20.18 41.26
N TYR A 751 9.36 20.39 40.28
CA TYR A 751 9.62 19.37 39.25
C TYR A 751 10.30 18.17 39.88
N ILE A 752 9.76 16.98 39.61
CA ILE A 752 10.34 15.68 39.94
C ILE A 752 10.13 14.71 38.77
N ASN A 753 10.97 13.69 38.68
CA ASN A 753 10.94 12.60 37.73
C ASN A 753 11.08 11.29 38.50
N GLY A 754 9.94 10.69 38.86
CA GLY A 754 9.90 9.41 39.54
C GLY A 754 9.93 8.19 38.61
N ARG A 755 10.10 8.38 37.30
CA ARG A 755 10.08 7.29 36.32
C ARG A 755 11.48 6.69 36.08
N LEU A 756 12.50 7.52 36.14
CA LEU A 756 13.88 7.13 35.82
C LEU A 756 14.62 6.69 37.08
N TRP A 757 15.54 5.74 36.90
CA TRP A 757 16.50 5.32 37.90
C TRP A 757 17.89 5.39 37.27
N ASP A 758 18.69 6.34 37.73
CA ASP A 758 20.01 6.58 37.18
C ASP A 758 21.03 5.61 37.81
N THR A 759 21.99 5.15 37.01
CA THR A 759 22.88 4.02 37.35
C THR A 759 23.93 4.31 38.43
N ARG A 760 23.90 5.49 39.04
CA ARG A 760 24.80 5.94 40.10
C ARG A 760 24.15 5.96 41.49
N ASP A 761 23.07 5.19 41.67
CA ASP A 761 22.48 4.91 42.98
C ASP A 761 23.42 4.11 43.90
#